data_AF-A0A936LUH9-F1
#
_entry.id   AF-A0A936LUH9-F1
#
_cell.length_a   1.000
_cell.length_b   1.000
_cell.length_c   1.000
_cell.angle_alpha   90.00
_cell.angle_beta   90.00
_cell.angle_gamma   90.00
#
_symmetry.space_group_name_H-M   'P 1'
#
loop_
_entity.id
_entity.type
_entity.pdbx_description
1 polymer ?
#
loop_
_entity_poly.entity_id
_entity_poly.type
_entity_poly.pdbx_seq_one_letter_code
_entity_poly.pdbx_strand_id
1 'polypeptide(L)'
;MTRARESTSSAALRPPASSLRALALRCAPEHIILEALAVEGEVEAIPRFSMIAYTGEPLRVEGWRFPVVVDLEGLSIPSQRRPVRFGHSMYAGVGHTERIAVEAGRLIAEGIVSRDTAAAREVVASGKRGFPWQASIGAQVGQAEFVRAGKSVTVNGRTFEGPLYVARRTVLGEISFVDLGADGNTTATIAAQQENELMDETKDMEIRGAEAQDAPHDDVAHDEAEGAGTEAGPAATTPPVNPVAEIRAQALAETKRIAAIRTVCNGRFPEIEARAIAEGWTRDKTELEVLRASRPKAPAVHMTELVVTDRVLEAACLQAAKVEKPERYFDAPTLEEAQRQFDGRLGLAELIIEAARANGYVGRERRVTPEMLRYAFGQNLQAGFSTIDIGGILSNVANKFLLEGFFSVERTWRNLCAVRNVSDFKTVTSYRLIGKDQYEQVAPGGELKHGTLGEQAYTNKADTYGLLLSIDRRDIINDDLGAITTVPRKLGRGSGLKINDIFWSIFMNNAAFFSTGNKNLLTGAETALSIDGLSKAEVAFLNQTDPDGKPLGAMPAIVLVPTALSAMATVLYKSLEIRDTTASTRYPVANPHTGKFRVEVSRYLSNAQYTGHSDKAWYLLADPIDLPVIEVAFLNGQEAPTIETADADFNVLGVQMRGYHDFGASLQEPRGGRVEKVPFTWGRGEVQAVK
;
A
#
# COMPACT_ATOMS: atom_id res chain seq x y z
N MET A 1 -26.89 -66.59 55.30
CA MET A 1 -27.65 -67.76 54.83
C MET A 1 -28.71 -67.18 53.88
N THR A 2 -28.73 -67.39 52.56
CA THR A 2 -28.41 -68.57 51.75
C THR A 2 -28.23 -68.16 50.27
N ARG A 3 -27.17 -68.71 49.64
CA ARG A 3 -26.82 -68.99 48.21
C ARG A 3 -27.73 -68.45 47.07
N ALA A 4 -27.24 -67.73 46.05
CA ALA A 4 -26.35 -68.09 44.90
C ALA A 4 -27.05 -68.98 43.83
N ARG A 5 -27.27 -68.53 42.56
CA ARG A 5 -26.39 -68.55 41.34
C ARG A 5 -27.25 -68.11 40.12
N GLU A 6 -26.81 -67.60 38.94
CA GLU A 6 -25.52 -67.40 38.26
C GLU A 6 -25.67 -66.54 36.97
N SER A 7 -24.57 -65.85 36.56
CA SER A 7 -24.09 -65.51 35.19
C SER A 7 -24.93 -64.57 34.27
N THR A 8 -24.48 -63.62 33.43
CA THR A 8 -23.20 -63.13 32.86
C THR A 8 -23.43 -61.75 32.19
N SER A 9 -22.46 -60.83 32.29
CA SER A 9 -22.07 -59.75 31.33
C SER A 9 -21.77 -58.43 32.04
N SER A 10 -20.49 -58.02 32.04
CA SER A 10 -19.98 -56.78 32.62
C SER A 10 -19.29 -55.97 31.53
N ALA A 11 -19.79 -54.77 31.26
CA ALA A 11 -19.10 -53.73 30.50
C ALA A 11 -19.14 -52.44 31.33
N ALA A 12 -17.98 -52.08 31.89
CA ALA A 12 -17.80 -50.91 32.74
C ALA A 12 -17.43 -49.68 31.91
N LEU A 13 -18.23 -48.62 32.05
CA LEU A 13 -18.00 -47.28 31.53
C LEU A 13 -16.93 -46.57 32.37
N ARG A 14 -15.92 -45.97 31.72
CA ARG A 14 -14.82 -45.22 32.36
C ARG A 14 -15.17 -43.71 32.46
N PRO A 15 -14.81 -43.01 33.56
CA PRO A 15 -14.91 -41.56 33.69
C PRO A 15 -13.66 -40.83 33.15
N PRO A 16 -13.73 -39.51 32.85
CA PRO A 16 -12.61 -38.75 32.31
C PRO A 16 -11.68 -38.24 33.42
N ALA A 17 -10.36 -38.37 33.23
CA ALA A 17 -9.34 -37.84 34.11
C ALA A 17 -8.46 -36.84 33.37
N SER A 18 -8.33 -35.67 33.98
CA SER A 18 -7.36 -34.61 33.67
C SER A 18 -5.93 -35.05 33.97
N SER A 19 -4.97 -34.63 33.15
CA SER A 19 -3.59 -34.50 33.59
C SER A 19 -2.84 -33.42 32.81
N LEU A 20 -2.33 -32.44 33.56
CA LEU A 20 -1.27 -31.51 33.17
C LEU A 20 0.05 -32.28 32.99
N ARG A 21 0.85 -31.98 31.95
CA ARG A 21 2.31 -31.79 32.07
C ARG A 21 3.02 -31.32 30.78
N ALA A 22 3.87 -30.33 31.02
CA ALA A 22 5.19 -30.04 30.41
C ALA A 22 5.27 -29.50 28.97
N LEU A 23 5.42 -28.17 28.88
CA LEU A 23 5.98 -27.46 27.72
C LEU A 23 7.48 -27.81 27.59
N ALA A 24 7.85 -28.53 26.52
CA ALA A 24 9.23 -28.67 26.10
C ALA A 24 9.47 -27.82 24.85
N LEU A 25 10.21 -26.71 25.00
CA LEU A 25 10.70 -25.92 23.88
C LEU A 25 11.78 -26.74 23.14
N ARG A 26 11.51 -27.11 21.89
CA ARG A 26 12.53 -27.45 20.90
C ARG A 26 12.31 -26.59 19.65
N CYS A 27 13.32 -25.79 19.35
CA CYS A 27 13.38 -24.85 18.23
C CYS A 27 13.68 -25.60 16.92
N ALA A 28 12.87 -25.36 15.89
CA ALA A 28 13.27 -25.47 14.49
C ALA A 28 12.51 -24.39 13.70
N PRO A 29 13.17 -23.68 12.76
CA PRO A 29 12.57 -22.54 12.08
C PRO A 29 11.71 -23.04 10.93
N GLU A 30 10.44 -22.67 10.88
CA GLU A 30 9.67 -22.34 9.65
C GLU A 30 8.18 -22.11 9.98
N HIS A 31 7.66 -20.99 9.47
CA HIS A 31 6.25 -20.60 9.33
C HIS A 31 5.38 -20.37 10.59
N ILE A 32 5.08 -19.09 10.84
CA ILE A 32 3.92 -18.66 11.66
C ILE A 32 2.65 -18.88 10.82
N ILE A 33 1.76 -19.75 11.29
CA ILE A 33 0.37 -19.83 10.79
C ILE A 33 -0.50 -19.01 11.74
N LEU A 34 -1.08 -17.92 11.23
CA LEU A 34 -2.20 -17.24 11.88
C LEU A 34 -3.48 -17.93 11.39
N GLU A 35 -4.02 -18.84 12.20
CA GLU A 35 -5.37 -19.36 11.98
C GLU A 35 -6.38 -18.29 12.42
N ALA A 36 -7.04 -17.65 11.45
CA ALA A 36 -8.26 -16.91 11.69
C ALA A 36 -9.39 -17.92 11.94
N LEU A 37 -10.02 -17.82 13.11
CA LEU A 37 -11.28 -18.49 13.43
C LEU A 37 -12.34 -18.04 12.40
N ALA A 38 -12.73 -18.94 11.51
CA ALA A 38 -13.78 -18.69 10.53
C ALA A 38 -15.13 -18.52 11.23
N VAL A 39 -15.73 -17.34 11.04
CA VAL A 39 -17.15 -17.11 11.23
C VAL A 39 -17.88 -17.74 10.04
N GLU A 40 -18.91 -18.53 10.29
CA GLU A 40 -19.78 -19.10 9.25
C GLU A 40 -20.41 -17.96 8.43
N GLY A 41 -19.88 -17.77 7.23
CA GLY A 41 -20.42 -16.98 6.14
C GLY A 41 -19.83 -17.54 4.85
N GLU A 42 -20.65 -17.72 3.81
CA GLU A 42 -20.22 -18.27 2.53
C GLU A 42 -18.99 -17.54 1.99
N VAL A 43 -17.85 -18.21 1.95
CA VAL A 43 -16.63 -17.68 1.34
C VAL A 43 -16.80 -17.78 -0.16
N GLU A 44 -17.11 -16.66 -0.81
CA GLU A 44 -17.23 -16.57 -2.26
C GLU A 44 -15.89 -17.03 -2.91
N ALA A 45 -15.94 -18.06 -3.73
CA ALA A 45 -14.74 -18.66 -4.32
C ALA A 45 -14.04 -17.67 -5.27
N ILE A 46 -12.73 -17.49 -5.11
CA ILE A 46 -11.93 -16.55 -5.93
C ILE A 46 -11.94 -17.00 -7.40
N PRO A 47 -12.32 -16.15 -8.37
CA PRO A 47 -12.35 -16.51 -9.79
C PRO A 47 -10.98 -16.94 -10.33
N ARG A 48 -10.97 -17.99 -11.16
CA ARG A 48 -9.76 -18.52 -11.81
C ARG A 48 -9.73 -18.13 -13.28
N PHE A 49 -8.53 -17.92 -13.82
CA PHE A 49 -8.32 -17.66 -15.25
C PHE A 49 -7.33 -18.65 -15.88
N SER A 50 -7.46 -18.83 -17.19
CA SER A 50 -6.50 -19.54 -18.04
C SER A 50 -6.24 -18.71 -19.30
N MET A 51 -5.00 -18.69 -19.77
CA MET A 51 -4.55 -17.88 -20.90
C MET A 51 -3.61 -18.65 -21.82
N ILE A 52 -3.76 -18.43 -23.12
CA ILE A 52 -2.68 -18.56 -24.09
C ILE A 52 -2.02 -17.18 -24.19
N ALA A 53 -0.96 -16.96 -23.41
CA ALA A 53 -0.31 -15.66 -23.27
C ALA A 53 0.51 -15.26 -24.51
N TYR A 54 1.05 -16.24 -25.25
CA TYR A 54 1.77 -16.02 -26.50
C TYR A 54 1.80 -17.30 -27.34
N THR A 55 1.63 -17.19 -28.65
CA THR A 55 1.51 -18.33 -29.57
C THR A 55 2.75 -18.61 -30.42
N GLY A 56 3.80 -17.79 -30.27
CA GLY A 56 5.02 -17.87 -31.08
C GLY A 56 4.97 -17.06 -32.39
N GLU A 57 3.92 -16.28 -32.62
CA GLU A 57 3.74 -15.42 -33.80
C GLU A 57 4.57 -14.12 -33.74
N PRO A 58 4.87 -13.48 -34.89
CA PRO A 58 5.54 -12.18 -34.90
C PRO A 58 4.67 -11.09 -34.27
N LEU A 59 5.21 -10.45 -33.23
CA LEU A 59 4.57 -9.34 -32.53
C LEU A 59 4.92 -8.01 -33.22
N ARG A 60 3.91 -7.18 -33.49
CA ARG A 60 4.14 -5.76 -33.82
C ARG A 60 4.08 -4.94 -32.54
N VAL A 61 5.25 -4.60 -32.02
CA VAL A 61 5.41 -3.88 -30.75
C VAL A 61 5.94 -2.49 -31.00
N GLU A 62 5.38 -1.50 -30.31
CA GLU A 62 5.84 -0.12 -30.36
C GLU A 62 7.33 -0.03 -29.97
N GLY A 63 8.08 0.81 -30.68
CA GLY A 63 9.54 0.94 -30.51
C GLY A 63 10.38 -0.03 -31.36
N TRP A 64 9.79 -1.05 -31.97
CA TRP A 64 10.49 -1.95 -32.90
C TRP A 64 10.13 -1.66 -34.35
N ARG A 65 11.15 -1.41 -35.19
CA ARG A 65 10.95 -1.08 -36.61
C ARG A 65 10.35 -2.23 -37.43
N PHE A 66 10.64 -3.46 -37.06
CA PHE A 66 10.18 -4.69 -37.73
C PHE A 66 9.55 -5.62 -36.69
N PRO A 67 8.67 -6.57 -37.11
CA PRO A 67 8.06 -7.52 -36.20
C PRO A 67 9.09 -8.28 -35.35
N VAL A 68 8.71 -8.63 -34.12
CA VAL A 68 9.57 -9.34 -33.17
C VAL A 68 8.97 -10.70 -32.86
N VAL A 69 9.71 -11.77 -33.08
CA VAL A 69 9.37 -13.12 -32.62
C VAL A 69 10.11 -13.36 -31.31
N VAL A 70 9.40 -13.74 -30.24
CA VAL A 70 10.03 -14.13 -28.98
C VAL A 70 10.39 -15.60 -29.05
N ASP A 71 11.67 -15.92 -28.88
CA ASP A 71 12.14 -17.31 -28.84
C ASP A 71 11.79 -17.91 -27.47
N LEU A 72 10.86 -18.87 -27.45
CA LEU A 72 10.38 -19.51 -26.23
C LEU A 72 11.43 -20.42 -25.60
N GLU A 73 12.39 -20.93 -26.37
CA GLU A 73 13.53 -21.70 -25.84
C GLU A 73 14.45 -20.81 -25.00
N GLY A 74 14.57 -19.55 -25.38
CA GLY A 74 15.36 -18.53 -24.68
C GLY A 74 14.58 -17.68 -23.66
N LEU A 75 13.33 -18.05 -23.36
CA LEU A 75 12.46 -17.34 -22.43
C LEU A 75 12.75 -17.78 -20.98
N SER A 76 13.21 -16.86 -20.16
CA SER A 76 13.37 -17.05 -18.72
C SER A 76 12.09 -16.62 -17.98
N ILE A 77 11.52 -17.53 -17.18
CA ILE A 77 10.39 -17.26 -16.28
C ILE A 77 10.94 -17.16 -14.85
N PRO A 78 11.18 -15.94 -14.31
CA PRO A 78 11.85 -15.78 -13.02
C PRO A 78 11.00 -16.22 -11.82
N SER A 79 9.68 -16.30 -11.98
CA SER A 79 8.74 -16.76 -10.95
C SER A 79 7.48 -17.31 -11.59
N GLN A 80 6.90 -18.36 -11.02
CA GLN A 80 5.58 -18.87 -11.39
C GLN A 80 4.45 -17.92 -10.94
N ARG A 81 4.72 -17.06 -9.95
CA ARG A 81 3.82 -16.01 -9.49
C ARG A 81 4.21 -14.68 -10.14
N ARG A 82 3.68 -14.42 -11.33
CA ARG A 82 3.81 -13.14 -12.04
C ARG A 82 2.53 -12.32 -11.88
N PRO A 83 2.64 -10.99 -11.75
CA PRO A 83 1.46 -10.13 -11.70
C PRO A 83 0.69 -10.24 -13.00
N VAL A 84 -0.64 -10.34 -12.90
CA VAL A 84 -1.55 -10.22 -14.03
C VAL A 84 -2.22 -8.86 -14.01
N ARG A 85 -2.13 -8.14 -15.13
CA ARG A 85 -2.58 -6.75 -15.27
C ARG A 85 -3.69 -6.63 -16.31
N PHE A 86 -4.27 -5.43 -16.39
CA PHE A 86 -5.16 -5.02 -17.45
C PHE A 86 -4.45 -3.96 -18.31
N GLY A 87 -4.34 -4.20 -19.62
CA GLY A 87 -3.77 -3.23 -20.57
C GLY A 87 -2.31 -2.86 -20.31
N HIS A 88 -1.48 -3.77 -19.79
CA HIS A 88 -0.08 -3.52 -19.39
C HIS A 88 0.12 -2.45 -18.30
N SER A 89 -0.95 -1.89 -17.73
CA SER A 89 -0.87 -0.81 -16.74
C SER A 89 -0.43 -1.33 -15.37
N MET A 90 0.60 -0.71 -14.79
CA MET A 90 1.06 -1.02 -13.43
C MET A 90 0.03 -0.67 -12.34
N TYR A 91 -0.93 0.21 -12.65
CA TYR A 91 -1.98 0.65 -11.72
C TYR A 91 -3.25 -0.23 -11.82
N ALA A 92 -3.42 -0.97 -12.92
CA ALA A 92 -4.60 -1.79 -13.18
C ALA A 92 -4.29 -3.30 -12.97
N GLY A 93 -4.02 -3.70 -11.73
CA GLY A 93 -3.74 -5.11 -11.43
C GLY A 93 -5.00 -5.94 -11.28
N VAL A 94 -5.01 -7.13 -11.90
CA VAL A 94 -6.12 -8.09 -11.89
C VAL A 94 -5.88 -9.22 -10.89
N GLY A 95 -4.68 -9.81 -10.91
CA GLY A 95 -4.39 -11.00 -10.11
C GLY A 95 -2.94 -11.43 -10.21
N HIS A 96 -2.69 -12.73 -10.06
CA HIS A 96 -1.38 -13.31 -10.31
C HIS A 96 -1.50 -14.73 -10.88
N THR A 97 -0.47 -15.14 -11.62
CA THR A 97 -0.34 -16.51 -12.11
C THR A 97 0.02 -17.46 -10.98
N GLU A 98 -0.45 -18.69 -11.07
CA GLU A 98 -0.02 -19.84 -10.25
C GLU A 98 0.81 -20.82 -11.09
N ARG A 99 0.60 -20.84 -12.41
CA ARG A 99 1.31 -21.68 -13.36
C ARG A 99 1.63 -20.90 -14.64
N ILE A 100 2.87 -21.01 -15.10
CA ILE A 100 3.34 -20.52 -16.39
C ILE A 100 4.20 -21.62 -17.01
N ALA A 101 3.83 -22.07 -18.20
CA ALA A 101 4.52 -23.15 -18.91
C ALA A 101 4.60 -22.87 -20.41
N VAL A 102 5.63 -23.41 -21.05
CA VAL A 102 5.71 -23.49 -22.51
C VAL A 102 5.23 -24.87 -22.94
N GLU A 103 4.11 -24.92 -23.65
CA GLU A 103 3.47 -26.16 -24.09
C GLU A 103 3.16 -26.06 -25.58
N ALA A 104 3.56 -27.07 -26.36
CA ALA A 104 3.34 -27.12 -27.82
C ALA A 104 3.73 -25.82 -28.57
N GLY A 105 4.83 -25.18 -28.16
CA GLY A 105 5.31 -23.93 -28.77
C GLY A 105 4.50 -22.68 -28.40
N ARG A 106 3.71 -22.74 -27.31
CA ARG A 106 2.90 -21.62 -26.80
C ARG A 106 3.20 -21.38 -25.34
N LEU A 107 3.13 -20.12 -24.91
CA LEU A 107 3.20 -19.75 -23.50
C LEU A 107 1.80 -19.79 -22.90
N ILE A 108 1.58 -20.68 -21.94
CA ILE A 108 0.33 -20.86 -21.21
C ILE A 108 0.48 -20.28 -19.81
N ALA A 109 -0.56 -19.58 -19.33
CA ALA A 109 -0.60 -19.04 -17.98
C ALA A 109 -1.96 -19.28 -17.32
N GLU A 110 -1.93 -19.77 -16.08
CA GLU A 110 -3.13 -20.01 -15.25
C GLU A 110 -2.95 -19.33 -13.90
N GLY A 111 -4.05 -18.88 -13.31
CA GLY A 111 -3.99 -18.25 -11.99
C GLY A 111 -5.34 -17.80 -11.46
N ILE A 112 -5.28 -16.88 -10.51
CA ILE A 112 -6.45 -16.38 -9.77
C ILE A 112 -6.55 -14.87 -9.86
N VAL A 113 -7.80 -14.38 -9.91
CA VAL A 113 -8.11 -12.94 -9.82
C VAL A 113 -8.00 -12.52 -8.34
N SER A 114 -6.77 -12.42 -7.86
CA SER A 114 -6.47 -12.20 -6.44
C SER A 114 -6.51 -10.74 -5.99
N ARG A 115 -6.82 -9.78 -6.87
CA ARG A 115 -6.93 -8.37 -6.51
C ARG A 115 -8.39 -7.92 -6.63
N ASP A 116 -8.85 -7.13 -5.66
CA ASP A 116 -10.10 -6.38 -5.78
C ASP A 116 -9.81 -4.97 -6.30
N THR A 117 -9.68 -4.84 -7.62
CA THR A 117 -9.58 -3.55 -8.30
C THR A 117 -10.76 -3.38 -9.26
N ALA A 118 -11.04 -2.14 -9.67
CA ALA A 118 -12.03 -1.88 -10.71
C ALA A 118 -11.72 -2.67 -12.01
N ALA A 119 -10.43 -2.79 -12.36
CA ALA A 119 -9.99 -3.57 -13.52
C ALA A 119 -10.24 -5.09 -13.33
N ALA A 120 -9.97 -5.63 -12.14
CA ALA A 120 -10.26 -7.03 -11.84
C ALA A 120 -11.76 -7.34 -11.92
N ARG A 121 -12.60 -6.44 -11.38
CA ARG A 121 -14.06 -6.56 -11.46
C ARG A 121 -14.57 -6.46 -12.89
N GLU A 122 -14.03 -5.56 -13.70
CA GLU A 122 -14.37 -5.42 -15.12
C GLU A 122 -14.00 -6.68 -15.91
N VAL A 123 -12.77 -7.18 -15.74
CA VAL A 123 -12.28 -8.41 -16.40
C VAL A 123 -13.20 -9.58 -16.09
N VAL A 124 -13.56 -9.78 -14.82
CA VAL A 124 -14.49 -10.84 -14.39
C VAL A 124 -15.91 -10.62 -14.92
N ALA A 125 -16.47 -9.42 -14.78
CA ALA A 125 -17.83 -9.14 -15.21
C ALA A 125 -18.01 -9.27 -16.73
N SER A 126 -17.06 -8.76 -17.51
CA SER A 126 -17.07 -8.86 -18.97
C SER A 126 -16.73 -10.27 -19.44
N GLY A 127 -15.82 -10.98 -18.76
CA GLY A 127 -15.57 -12.40 -19.02
C GLY A 127 -16.81 -13.28 -18.80
N LYS A 128 -17.56 -13.06 -17.71
CA LYS A 128 -18.85 -13.73 -17.45
C LYS A 128 -19.90 -13.44 -18.52
N ARG A 129 -19.83 -12.28 -19.19
CA ARG A 129 -20.70 -11.91 -20.32
C ARG A 129 -20.20 -12.44 -21.67
N GLY A 130 -19.13 -13.23 -21.70
CA GLY A 130 -18.56 -13.81 -22.92
C GLY A 130 -17.68 -12.85 -23.72
N PHE A 131 -17.14 -11.78 -23.10
CA PHE A 131 -16.18 -10.92 -23.78
C PHE A 131 -14.91 -11.71 -24.12
N PRO A 132 -14.46 -11.70 -25.39
CA PRO A 132 -13.36 -12.53 -25.87
C PRO A 132 -12.01 -11.91 -25.52
N TRP A 133 -11.65 -11.91 -24.24
CA TRP A 133 -10.38 -11.37 -23.78
C TRP A 133 -9.20 -12.04 -24.50
N GLN A 134 -8.23 -11.21 -24.89
CA GLN A 134 -6.92 -11.64 -25.36
C GLN A 134 -5.88 -11.48 -24.24
N ALA A 135 -4.70 -12.04 -24.47
CA ALA A 135 -3.58 -11.95 -23.55
C ALA A 135 -2.38 -11.30 -24.23
N SER A 136 -1.51 -10.69 -23.44
CA SER A 136 -0.26 -10.13 -23.95
C SER A 136 0.82 -10.27 -22.90
N ILE A 137 2.07 -10.41 -23.36
CA ILE A 137 3.24 -10.54 -22.50
C ILE A 137 4.02 -9.23 -22.48
N GLY A 138 4.37 -8.78 -21.28
CA GLY A 138 5.42 -7.80 -21.08
C GLY A 138 6.72 -8.54 -20.80
N ALA A 139 7.74 -8.40 -21.65
CA ALA A 139 9.02 -9.08 -21.48
C ALA A 139 10.20 -8.14 -21.77
N GLN A 140 11.30 -8.33 -21.02
CA GLN A 140 12.54 -7.61 -21.27
C GLN A 140 13.40 -8.42 -22.25
N VAL A 141 13.79 -7.80 -23.35
CA VAL A 141 14.67 -8.41 -24.36
C VAL A 141 16.13 -8.20 -23.93
N GLY A 142 16.83 -9.28 -23.64
CA GLY A 142 18.25 -9.26 -23.31
C GLY A 142 19.15 -9.46 -24.54
N GLN A 143 18.71 -10.25 -25.52
CA GLN A 143 19.43 -10.46 -26.78
C GLN A 143 18.43 -10.59 -27.93
N ALA A 144 18.68 -9.84 -29.00
CA ALA A 144 17.90 -9.90 -30.24
C ALA A 144 18.81 -10.12 -31.45
N GLU A 145 18.34 -10.94 -32.39
CA GLU A 145 18.95 -11.22 -33.68
C GLU A 145 18.11 -10.57 -34.77
N PHE A 146 18.71 -9.77 -35.66
CA PHE A 146 17.99 -9.21 -36.81
C PHE A 146 18.13 -10.09 -38.04
N VAL A 147 17.01 -10.59 -38.54
CA VAL A 147 16.93 -11.37 -39.79
C VAL A 147 16.66 -10.40 -40.93
N ARG A 148 17.60 -10.29 -41.86
CA ARG A 148 17.49 -9.40 -43.02
C ARG A 148 16.47 -9.91 -44.03
N ALA A 149 15.97 -9.01 -44.88
CA ALA A 149 15.11 -9.37 -46.00
C ALA A 149 15.75 -10.45 -46.90
N GLY A 150 14.97 -11.45 -47.30
CA GLY A 150 15.44 -12.60 -48.11
C GLY A 150 16.25 -13.64 -47.34
N LYS A 151 16.29 -13.57 -46.00
CA LYS A 151 16.82 -14.61 -45.11
C LYS A 151 15.69 -15.19 -44.27
N SER A 152 15.76 -16.49 -44.00
CA SER A 152 14.79 -17.18 -43.16
C SER A 152 15.44 -17.67 -41.86
N VAL A 153 14.64 -17.76 -40.81
CA VAL A 153 15.04 -18.29 -39.50
C VAL A 153 13.96 -19.24 -38.99
N THR A 154 14.36 -20.31 -38.31
CA THR A 154 13.42 -21.22 -37.63
C THR A 154 13.46 -20.95 -36.13
N VAL A 155 12.30 -20.65 -35.54
CA VAL A 155 12.11 -20.31 -34.12
C VAL A 155 10.74 -20.82 -33.68
N ASN A 156 10.61 -21.34 -32.44
CA ASN A 156 9.35 -21.91 -31.92
C ASN A 156 8.75 -23.01 -32.82
N GLY A 157 9.58 -23.76 -33.54
CA GLY A 157 9.14 -24.79 -34.49
C GLY A 157 8.53 -24.25 -35.80
N ARG A 158 8.70 -22.95 -36.10
CA ARG A 158 8.17 -22.29 -37.31
C ARG A 158 9.27 -21.55 -38.06
N THR A 159 9.15 -21.47 -39.37
CA THR A 159 10.10 -20.73 -40.22
C THR A 159 9.53 -19.38 -40.60
N PHE A 160 10.27 -18.31 -40.32
CA PHE A 160 9.91 -16.93 -40.65
C PHE A 160 10.91 -16.33 -41.63
N GLU A 161 10.43 -15.48 -42.53
CA GLU A 161 11.26 -14.73 -43.48
C GLU A 161 11.41 -13.27 -43.03
N GLY A 162 12.63 -12.73 -43.08
CA GLY A 162 12.91 -11.35 -42.71
C GLY A 162 12.32 -10.31 -43.69
N PRO A 163 12.20 -9.03 -43.31
CA PRO A 163 12.87 -8.42 -42.17
C PRO A 163 12.10 -8.55 -40.85
N LEU A 164 12.72 -9.14 -39.83
CA LEU A 164 12.17 -9.28 -38.47
C LEU A 164 13.28 -9.41 -37.43
N TYR A 165 12.93 -9.24 -36.16
CA TYR A 165 13.81 -9.52 -35.04
C TYR A 165 13.41 -10.83 -34.35
N VAL A 166 14.38 -11.64 -33.96
CA VAL A 166 14.19 -12.78 -33.07
C VAL A 166 14.78 -12.43 -31.70
N ALA A 167 13.95 -12.33 -30.68
CA ALA A 167 14.39 -12.11 -29.31
C ALA A 167 14.85 -13.44 -28.70
N ARG A 168 16.15 -13.76 -28.88
CA ARG A 168 16.79 -15.02 -28.48
C ARG A 168 16.93 -15.21 -26.97
N ARG A 169 17.00 -14.11 -26.21
CA ARG A 169 17.02 -14.17 -24.74
C ARG A 169 16.04 -13.14 -24.21
N THR A 170 15.00 -13.60 -23.54
CA THR A 170 13.96 -12.74 -22.96
C THR A 170 13.69 -13.13 -21.53
N VAL A 171 13.35 -12.15 -20.68
CA VAL A 171 12.89 -12.39 -19.31
C VAL A 171 11.44 -11.97 -19.23
N LEU A 172 10.55 -12.91 -18.89
CA LEU A 172 9.13 -12.64 -18.76
C LEU A 172 8.90 -11.66 -17.61
N GLY A 173 8.29 -10.51 -17.89
CA GLY A 173 8.00 -9.40 -16.98
C GLY A 173 6.62 -9.51 -16.34
N GLU A 174 5.58 -9.54 -17.14
CA GLU A 174 4.19 -9.65 -16.70
C GLU A 174 3.31 -10.25 -17.80
N ILE A 175 2.07 -10.60 -17.45
CA ILE A 175 1.05 -11.06 -18.40
C ILE A 175 -0.19 -10.20 -18.18
N SER A 176 -0.82 -9.74 -19.25
CA SER A 176 -1.96 -8.82 -19.19
C SER A 176 -3.19 -9.37 -19.91
N PHE A 177 -4.36 -9.13 -19.33
CA PHE A 177 -5.63 -9.10 -20.07
C PHE A 177 -5.66 -7.85 -20.96
N VAL A 178 -6.02 -8.02 -22.23
CA VAL A 178 -6.11 -6.94 -23.22
C VAL A 178 -7.33 -7.17 -24.13
N ASP A 179 -7.91 -6.08 -24.64
CA ASP A 179 -8.96 -6.16 -25.67
C ASP A 179 -8.41 -6.70 -27.00
N LEU A 180 -7.15 -6.36 -27.30
CA LEU A 180 -6.42 -6.80 -28.48
C LEU A 180 -4.94 -7.03 -28.12
N GLY A 181 -4.49 -8.26 -28.27
CA GLY A 181 -3.09 -8.65 -28.07
C GLY A 181 -2.21 -8.25 -29.25
N ALA A 182 -0.93 -8.02 -28.98
CA ALA A 182 0.08 -7.90 -30.03
C ALA A 182 0.24 -9.20 -30.84
N ASP A 183 -0.14 -10.33 -30.23
CA ASP A 183 -0.40 -11.61 -30.88
C ASP A 183 -1.91 -11.84 -30.95
N GLY A 184 -2.46 -11.80 -32.17
CA GLY A 184 -3.90 -11.90 -32.41
C GLY A 184 -4.50 -13.30 -32.20
N ASN A 185 -3.68 -14.31 -31.90
CA ASN A 185 -4.12 -15.69 -31.64
C ASN A 185 -4.12 -16.04 -30.14
N THR A 186 -3.91 -15.06 -29.27
CA THR A 186 -3.96 -15.22 -27.81
C THR A 186 -5.40 -15.29 -27.31
N THR A 187 -5.59 -15.94 -26.17
CA THR A 187 -6.90 -16.04 -25.50
C THR A 187 -6.74 -15.93 -24.00
N ALA A 188 -7.75 -15.38 -23.33
CA ALA A 188 -7.86 -15.36 -21.88
C ALA A 188 -9.31 -15.68 -21.47
N THR A 189 -9.49 -16.69 -20.64
CA THR A 189 -10.81 -17.15 -20.17
C THR A 189 -10.88 -17.11 -18.65
N ILE A 190 -12.10 -16.89 -18.15
CA ILE A 190 -12.41 -16.88 -16.72
C ILE A 190 -13.45 -17.97 -16.48
N ALA A 191 -13.15 -18.91 -15.60
CA ALA A 191 -14.08 -19.99 -15.30
C ALA A 191 -15.26 -19.44 -14.48
N ALA A 192 -16.49 -19.62 -14.97
CA ALA A 192 -17.70 -19.47 -14.19
C ALA A 192 -18.05 -20.84 -13.58
N GLN A 193 -18.37 -20.90 -12.29
CA GLN A 193 -18.87 -22.13 -11.68
C GLN A 193 -20.24 -22.46 -12.29
N GLN A 194 -20.30 -23.58 -13.01
CA GLN A 194 -21.54 -24.30 -13.30
C GLN A 194 -21.41 -25.67 -12.62
N GLU A 195 -22.42 -26.04 -11.85
CA GLU A 195 -22.52 -27.36 -11.22
C GLU A 195 -22.40 -28.47 -12.26
N ASN A 196 -21.70 -29.51 -11.85
CA ASN A 196 -21.28 -30.65 -12.65
C ASN A 196 -22.47 -31.57 -12.94
N GLU A 197 -22.93 -31.65 -14.19
CA GLU A 197 -23.64 -32.82 -14.71
C GLU A 197 -22.74 -33.51 -15.75
N LEU A 198 -22.22 -34.68 -15.38
CA LEU A 198 -21.57 -35.61 -16.28
C LEU A 198 -22.60 -36.12 -17.30
N MET A 199 -22.25 -36.10 -18.59
CA MET A 199 -22.64 -37.16 -19.52
C MET A 199 -21.42 -37.60 -20.33
N ASP A 200 -21.04 -38.84 -20.04
CA ASP A 200 -20.09 -39.73 -20.69
C ASP A 200 -20.71 -40.28 -21.98
N GLU A 201 -20.01 -40.22 -23.11
CA GLU A 201 -20.09 -41.25 -24.15
C GLU A 201 -18.72 -41.42 -24.85
N THR A 202 -17.97 -42.44 -24.41
CA THR A 202 -16.85 -43.05 -25.15
C THR A 202 -17.31 -43.83 -26.39
N LYS A 203 -16.53 -43.76 -27.49
CA LYS A 203 -16.23 -44.81 -28.52
C LYS A 203 -15.36 -44.14 -29.61
N ASP A 204 -14.29 -44.69 -30.20
CA ASP A 204 -13.84 -46.07 -30.41
C ASP A 204 -12.29 -46.16 -30.52
N MET A 205 -11.82 -47.38 -30.25
CA MET A 205 -10.47 -47.96 -30.45
C MET A 205 -9.88 -47.83 -31.86
N GLU A 206 -8.54 -47.74 -31.96
CA GLU A 206 -7.73 -48.81 -32.58
C GLU A 206 -6.23 -48.71 -32.23
N ILE A 207 -5.66 -49.82 -31.77
CA ILE A 207 -4.23 -50.08 -31.57
C ILE A 207 -3.80 -51.20 -32.53
N ARG A 208 -2.72 -51.00 -33.29
CA ARG A 208 -1.74 -52.00 -33.79
C ARG A 208 -0.46 -51.20 -34.15
N GLY A 209 0.77 -51.42 -33.69
CA GLY A 209 1.49 -52.53 -33.08
C GLY A 209 2.80 -52.73 -33.87
N ALA A 210 3.98 -52.62 -33.24
CA ALA A 210 5.23 -53.39 -33.48
C ALA A 210 6.53 -52.64 -33.06
N GLU A 211 7.13 -53.14 -31.97
CA GLU A 211 8.53 -53.57 -31.78
C GLU A 211 9.75 -52.63 -32.04
N ALA A 212 10.33 -52.19 -30.92
CA ALA A 212 11.68 -52.45 -30.38
C ALA A 212 12.95 -52.59 -31.26
N GLN A 213 13.96 -51.80 -30.84
CA GLN A 213 15.40 -52.08 -30.69
C GLN A 213 16.30 -52.14 -31.94
N ASP A 214 17.25 -51.20 -32.04
CA ASP A 214 18.61 -51.43 -31.52
C ASP A 214 19.40 -50.10 -31.36
N ALA A 215 20.26 -50.04 -30.36
CA ALA A 215 21.33 -49.05 -30.17
C ALA A 215 22.66 -49.70 -30.66
N PRO A 216 23.88 -49.09 -30.64
CA PRO A 216 24.29 -47.91 -29.88
C PRO A 216 25.34 -46.97 -30.56
N HIS A 217 25.66 -45.86 -29.86
CA HIS A 217 26.99 -45.20 -29.59
C HIS A 217 28.16 -45.40 -30.61
N ASP A 218 28.98 -44.41 -31.00
CA ASP A 218 29.66 -43.36 -30.21
C ASP A 218 30.38 -42.33 -31.15
N ASP A 219 30.45 -41.08 -30.68
CA ASP A 219 31.60 -40.16 -30.52
C ASP A 219 32.65 -39.77 -31.63
N VAL A 220 33.01 -38.47 -31.51
CA VAL A 220 34.25 -37.69 -31.83
C VAL A 220 34.52 -37.06 -33.23
N ALA A 221 34.27 -35.74 -33.28
CA ALA A 221 35.11 -34.57 -33.69
C ALA A 221 35.71 -34.35 -35.12
N HIS A 222 35.32 -33.18 -35.64
CA HIS A 222 36.06 -32.04 -36.25
C HIS A 222 37.13 -32.18 -37.35
N ASP A 223 36.86 -31.36 -38.38
CA ASP A 223 37.71 -30.42 -39.15
C ASP A 223 38.57 -30.87 -40.36
N GLU A 224 38.17 -30.24 -41.48
CA GLU A 224 38.93 -29.55 -42.55
C GLU A 224 39.87 -30.27 -43.55
N ALA A 225 39.56 -29.96 -44.81
CA ALA A 225 40.44 -29.62 -45.95
C ALA A 225 41.00 -30.71 -46.90
N GLU A 226 40.67 -30.48 -48.18
CA GLU A 226 41.33 -30.76 -49.46
C GLU A 226 42.50 -31.78 -49.56
N GLY A 227 42.41 -32.64 -50.58
CA GLY A 227 43.59 -33.30 -51.16
C GLY A 227 43.26 -34.48 -52.08
N ALA A 228 43.48 -34.30 -53.38
CA ALA A 228 43.40 -35.33 -54.41
C ALA A 228 44.54 -36.36 -54.31
N GLY A 229 44.33 -37.58 -54.83
CA GLY A 229 45.44 -38.45 -55.27
C GLY A 229 45.35 -39.93 -54.90
N THR A 230 45.15 -40.72 -55.95
CA THR A 230 45.19 -42.18 -56.18
C THR A 230 46.25 -43.04 -55.47
N GLU A 231 45.88 -44.33 -55.34
CA GLU A 231 46.66 -45.59 -55.50
C GLU A 231 47.33 -46.35 -54.31
N ALA A 232 46.82 -47.58 -54.13
CA ALA A 232 47.47 -48.89 -53.90
C ALA A 232 48.31 -49.19 -52.61
N GLY A 233 47.93 -50.28 -51.92
CA GLY A 233 48.74 -50.97 -50.87
C GLY A 233 49.95 -51.75 -51.42
N PRO A 234 50.67 -52.61 -50.65
CA PRO A 234 50.19 -53.44 -49.53
C PRO A 234 51.17 -53.61 -48.33
N ALA A 235 50.77 -54.50 -47.41
CA ALA A 235 51.29 -54.88 -46.09
C ALA A 235 52.75 -55.38 -45.96
N ALA A 236 53.34 -55.23 -44.75
CA ALA A 236 54.21 -56.24 -44.10
C ALA A 236 54.47 -55.97 -42.59
N THR A 237 53.93 -56.85 -41.74
CA THR A 237 54.49 -57.49 -40.52
C THR A 237 55.40 -56.74 -39.51
N THR A 238 54.94 -56.69 -38.26
CA THR A 238 55.69 -56.41 -37.02
C THR A 238 56.21 -57.69 -36.32
N PRO A 239 57.35 -57.63 -35.58
CA PRO A 239 57.67 -58.56 -34.49
C PRO A 239 57.39 -57.94 -33.09
N PRO A 240 57.31 -58.74 -32.02
CA PRO A 240 56.55 -58.42 -30.80
C PRO A 240 57.32 -57.59 -29.76
N VAL A 241 56.60 -56.72 -29.06
CA VAL A 241 57.09 -55.80 -28.00
C VAL A 241 56.95 -56.43 -26.61
N ASN A 242 57.94 -56.21 -25.75
CA ASN A 242 57.99 -56.69 -24.37
C ASN A 242 57.30 -55.67 -23.42
N PRO A 243 56.08 -55.94 -22.89
CA PRO A 243 55.22 -54.96 -22.22
C PRO A 243 55.80 -54.39 -20.91
N VAL A 244 56.77 -55.07 -20.30
CA VAL A 244 57.40 -54.61 -19.04
C VAL A 244 58.37 -53.44 -19.28
N ALA A 245 58.96 -53.33 -20.47
CA ALA A 245 59.87 -52.24 -20.81
C ALA A 245 59.12 -50.90 -21.01
N GLU A 246 57.93 -50.94 -21.61
CA GLU A 246 57.11 -49.75 -21.86
C GLU A 246 56.53 -49.18 -20.56
N ILE A 247 56.07 -50.02 -19.63
CA ILE A 247 55.55 -49.58 -18.33
C ILE A 247 56.63 -48.86 -17.52
N ARG A 248 57.88 -49.35 -17.55
CA ARG A 248 59.01 -48.66 -16.87
C ARG A 248 59.38 -47.34 -17.55
N ALA A 249 59.32 -47.29 -18.88
CA ALA A 249 59.59 -46.06 -19.62
C ALA A 249 58.52 -44.99 -19.37
N GLN A 250 57.24 -45.38 -19.32
CA GLN A 250 56.11 -44.50 -19.00
C GLN A 250 56.19 -43.98 -17.55
N ALA A 251 56.53 -44.83 -16.58
CA ALA A 251 56.71 -44.40 -15.18
C ALA A 251 57.87 -43.40 -15.00
N LEU A 252 58.97 -43.60 -15.73
CA LEU A 252 60.10 -42.66 -15.74
C LEU A 252 59.74 -41.32 -16.40
N ALA A 253 58.99 -41.35 -17.50
CA ALA A 253 58.50 -40.14 -18.16
C ALA A 253 57.56 -39.34 -17.25
N GLU A 254 56.66 -40.03 -16.55
CA GLU A 254 55.72 -39.40 -15.63
C GLU A 254 56.42 -38.80 -14.39
N THR A 255 57.42 -39.49 -13.86
CA THR A 255 58.24 -38.96 -12.76
C THR A 255 58.98 -37.68 -13.18
N LYS A 256 59.50 -37.62 -14.41
CA LYS A 256 60.14 -36.41 -14.96
C LYS A 256 59.14 -35.27 -15.16
N ARG A 257 57.91 -35.54 -15.60
CA ARG A 257 56.84 -34.55 -15.74
C ARG A 257 56.48 -33.91 -14.40
N ILE A 258 56.26 -34.74 -13.37
CA ILE A 258 55.92 -34.27 -12.02
C ILE A 258 57.06 -33.42 -11.44
N ALA A 259 58.32 -33.82 -11.64
CA ALA A 259 59.48 -33.03 -11.21
C ALA A 259 59.54 -31.65 -11.91
N ALA A 260 59.23 -31.58 -13.20
CA ALA A 260 59.16 -30.33 -13.96
C ALA A 260 58.04 -29.41 -13.46
N ILE A 261 56.85 -29.95 -13.18
CA ILE A 261 55.70 -29.19 -12.62
C ILE A 261 56.05 -28.60 -11.25
N ARG A 262 56.64 -29.41 -10.36
CA ARG A 262 57.11 -28.97 -9.05
C ARG A 262 58.12 -27.82 -9.14
N THR A 263 59.01 -27.89 -10.13
CA THR A 263 60.01 -26.85 -10.37
C THR A 263 59.36 -25.53 -10.81
N VAL A 264 58.32 -25.58 -11.66
CA VAL A 264 57.58 -24.39 -12.12
C VAL A 264 56.76 -23.77 -10.99
N CYS A 265 56.11 -24.58 -10.15
CA CYS A 265 55.32 -24.08 -9.02
C CYS A 265 56.21 -23.56 -7.86
N ASN A 266 57.42 -24.11 -7.69
CA ASN A 266 58.46 -23.69 -6.74
C ASN A 266 57.91 -23.40 -5.32
N GLY A 267 56.94 -24.20 -4.85
CA GLY A 267 56.30 -24.07 -3.54
C GLY A 267 55.40 -22.85 -3.33
N ARG A 268 55.21 -21.98 -4.34
CA ARG A 268 54.43 -20.73 -4.22
C ARG A 268 52.97 -20.87 -4.63
N PHE A 269 52.62 -21.91 -5.38
CA PHE A 269 51.27 -22.12 -5.93
C PHE A 269 50.81 -23.58 -5.71
N PRO A 270 50.58 -24.00 -4.45
CA PRO A 270 50.31 -25.40 -4.10
C PRO A 270 49.02 -25.95 -4.75
N GLU A 271 48.00 -25.11 -4.94
CA GLU A 271 46.73 -25.50 -5.59
C GLU A 271 46.90 -25.74 -7.10
N ILE A 272 47.69 -24.89 -7.77
CA ILE A 272 48.00 -25.04 -9.19
C ILE A 272 48.87 -26.27 -9.42
N GLU A 273 49.83 -26.53 -8.52
CA GLU A 273 50.68 -27.73 -8.55
C GLU A 273 49.85 -29.01 -8.41
N ALA A 274 48.96 -29.09 -7.40
CA ALA A 274 48.11 -30.25 -7.18
C ALA A 274 47.22 -30.54 -8.40
N ARG A 275 46.62 -29.48 -8.97
CA ARG A 275 45.79 -29.59 -10.18
C ARG A 275 46.58 -30.02 -11.41
N ALA A 276 47.78 -29.48 -11.61
CA ALA A 276 48.64 -29.82 -12.74
C ALA A 276 49.13 -31.29 -12.71
N ILE A 277 49.38 -31.83 -11.51
CA ILE A 277 49.73 -33.24 -11.33
C ILE A 277 48.51 -34.14 -11.60
N ALA A 278 47.36 -33.83 -10.98
CA ALA A 278 46.14 -34.62 -11.08
C ALA A 278 45.55 -34.69 -12.50
N GLU A 279 45.56 -33.56 -13.22
CA GLU A 279 44.96 -33.45 -14.55
C GLU A 279 45.96 -33.70 -15.70
N GLY A 280 47.17 -34.19 -15.41
CA GLY A 280 48.11 -34.55 -16.47
C GLY A 280 48.69 -33.36 -17.26
N TRP A 281 48.73 -32.15 -16.69
CA TRP A 281 49.16 -30.95 -17.42
C TRP A 281 50.61 -31.03 -17.92
N THR A 282 50.88 -30.36 -19.04
CA THR A 282 52.24 -30.13 -19.53
C THR A 282 52.91 -29.00 -18.74
N ARG A 283 54.25 -28.96 -18.80
CA ARG A 283 55.06 -27.91 -18.16
C ARG A 283 54.59 -26.51 -18.59
N ASP A 284 54.39 -26.31 -19.89
CA ASP A 284 54.07 -24.99 -20.46
C ASP A 284 52.70 -24.49 -20.00
N LYS A 285 51.70 -25.38 -19.89
CA LYS A 285 50.37 -25.04 -19.36
C LYS A 285 50.44 -24.63 -17.89
N THR A 286 51.28 -25.32 -17.11
CA THR A 286 51.49 -25.00 -15.69
C THR A 286 52.18 -23.63 -15.52
N GLU A 287 53.17 -23.31 -16.36
CA GLU A 287 53.88 -22.03 -16.35
C GLU A 287 52.95 -20.86 -16.68
N LEU A 288 52.05 -21.06 -17.64
CA LEU A 288 51.11 -20.04 -18.09
C LEU A 288 50.06 -19.69 -17.00
N GLU A 289 49.60 -20.68 -16.25
CA GLU A 289 48.70 -20.47 -15.11
C GLU A 289 49.39 -19.80 -13.92
N VAL A 290 50.64 -20.16 -13.63
CA VAL A 290 51.46 -19.46 -12.62
C VAL A 290 51.69 -17.99 -13.01
N LEU A 291 51.90 -17.70 -14.30
CA LEU A 291 52.03 -16.33 -14.81
C LEU A 291 50.72 -15.53 -14.74
N ARG A 292 49.56 -16.17 -14.88
CA ARG A 292 48.25 -15.52 -14.71
C ARG A 292 47.98 -15.19 -13.25
N ALA A 293 48.29 -16.12 -12.35
CA ALA A 293 48.11 -15.95 -10.91
C ALA A 293 49.03 -14.88 -10.30
N SER A 294 50.18 -14.61 -10.92
CA SER A 294 51.18 -13.64 -10.44
C SER A 294 51.00 -12.21 -10.96
N ARG A 295 49.96 -11.92 -11.77
CA ARG A 295 49.69 -10.54 -12.24
C ARG A 295 49.08 -9.67 -11.13
N PRO A 296 49.61 -8.46 -10.86
CA PRO A 296 49.01 -7.53 -9.92
C PRO A 296 47.67 -7.00 -10.45
N LYS A 297 46.59 -7.13 -9.66
CA LYS A 297 45.29 -6.51 -9.95
C LYS A 297 45.37 -5.01 -9.64
N ALA A 298 45.10 -4.16 -10.63
CA ALA A 298 45.00 -2.71 -10.44
C ALA A 298 43.74 -2.34 -9.62
N PRO A 299 43.77 -1.29 -8.79
CA PRO A 299 42.61 -0.86 -8.01
C PRO A 299 41.52 -0.27 -8.91
N ALA A 300 40.28 -0.71 -8.73
CA ALA A 300 39.11 -0.16 -9.42
C ALA A 300 38.72 1.18 -8.81
N VAL A 301 38.86 2.27 -9.56
CA VAL A 301 38.30 3.58 -9.20
C VAL A 301 36.79 3.53 -9.44
N HIS A 302 36.00 3.58 -8.37
CA HIS A 302 34.56 3.82 -8.46
C HIS A 302 34.33 5.34 -8.46
N MET A 303 33.97 5.92 -9.61
CA MET A 303 33.33 7.23 -9.65
C MET A 303 31.83 7.02 -9.41
N THR A 304 31.32 7.49 -8.28
CA THR A 304 29.87 7.56 -8.07
C THR A 304 29.35 8.72 -8.90
N GLU A 305 28.61 8.45 -9.97
CA GLU A 305 27.86 9.50 -10.67
C GLU A 305 26.83 10.10 -9.70
N LEU A 306 26.85 11.42 -9.56
CA LEU A 306 25.88 12.20 -8.79
C LEU A 306 24.55 12.22 -9.55
N VAL A 307 23.76 11.17 -9.44
CA VAL A 307 22.45 11.11 -10.10
C VAL A 307 21.45 11.94 -9.27
N VAL A 308 20.97 13.04 -9.85
CA VAL A 308 19.84 13.80 -9.30
C VAL A 308 18.61 12.90 -9.38
N THR A 309 17.97 12.63 -8.24
CA THR A 309 16.75 11.81 -8.14
C THR A 309 15.58 12.64 -7.66
N ASP A 310 14.36 12.19 -7.92
CA ASP A 310 13.12 12.83 -7.45
C ASP A 310 13.15 13.13 -5.96
N ARG A 311 13.59 12.15 -5.15
CA ARG A 311 13.67 12.32 -3.68
C ARG A 311 14.64 13.42 -3.27
N VAL A 312 15.77 13.57 -3.97
CA VAL A 312 16.76 14.62 -3.68
C VAL A 312 16.21 15.99 -4.07
N LEU A 313 15.52 16.10 -5.20
CA LEU A 313 14.85 17.35 -5.61
C LEU A 313 13.70 17.72 -4.67
N GLU A 314 12.86 16.76 -4.26
CA GLU A 314 11.82 17.02 -3.26
C GLU A 314 12.41 17.50 -1.92
N ALA A 315 13.48 16.84 -1.46
CA ALA A 315 14.20 17.22 -0.25
C ALA A 315 14.78 18.64 -0.36
N ALA A 316 15.38 18.96 -1.50
CA ALA A 316 15.91 20.29 -1.79
C ALA A 316 14.80 21.35 -1.81
N CYS A 317 13.63 21.06 -2.39
CA CYS A 317 12.46 21.95 -2.33
C CYS A 317 12.02 22.22 -0.89
N LEU A 318 11.99 21.19 -0.03
CA LEU A 318 11.58 21.32 1.37
C LEU A 318 12.62 22.07 2.22
N GLN A 319 13.91 21.89 1.95
CA GLN A 319 14.98 22.69 2.55
C GLN A 319 14.94 24.16 2.11
N ALA A 320 14.73 24.41 0.81
CA ALA A 320 14.59 25.76 0.26
C ALA A 320 13.37 26.50 0.80
N ALA A 321 12.28 25.78 1.03
CA ALA A 321 11.08 26.28 1.68
C ALA A 321 11.20 26.43 3.22
N LYS A 322 12.36 26.05 3.80
CA LYS A 322 12.66 26.17 5.24
C LYS A 322 11.63 25.48 6.13
N VAL A 323 11.20 24.28 5.75
CA VAL A 323 10.26 23.50 6.57
C VAL A 323 10.90 23.11 7.90
N GLU A 324 10.14 23.19 8.98
CA GLU A 324 10.57 22.71 10.29
C GLU A 324 10.69 21.17 10.27
N LYS A 325 11.88 20.66 10.61
CA LYS A 325 12.19 19.23 10.77
C LYS A 325 12.00 18.40 9.48
N PRO A 326 12.79 18.65 8.43
CA PRO A 326 12.73 17.89 7.18
C PRO A 326 13.09 16.40 7.35
N GLU A 327 13.74 16.02 8.46
CA GLU A 327 14.11 14.64 8.81
C GLU A 327 12.88 13.75 9.06
N ARG A 328 11.68 14.33 9.20
CA ARG A 328 10.43 13.56 9.27
C ARG A 328 10.05 12.92 7.95
N TYR A 329 10.49 13.48 6.83
CA TYR A 329 10.05 13.08 5.50
C TYR A 329 11.15 12.35 4.71
N PHE A 330 12.42 12.60 5.04
CA PHE A 330 13.56 12.01 4.34
C PHE A 330 14.63 11.52 5.31
N ASP A 331 15.38 10.54 4.85
CA ASP A 331 16.59 10.03 5.47
C ASP A 331 17.75 11.05 5.39
N ALA A 332 18.66 10.98 6.36
CA ALA A 332 19.79 11.90 6.46
C ALA A 332 20.69 11.95 5.20
N PRO A 333 21.01 10.82 4.53
CA PRO A 333 21.78 10.86 3.29
C PRO A 333 21.11 11.66 2.18
N THR A 334 19.79 11.53 1.99
CA THR A 334 19.03 12.31 1.00
C THR A 334 19.04 13.81 1.32
N LEU A 335 18.94 14.18 2.60
CA LEU A 335 19.00 15.57 3.04
C LEU A 335 20.40 16.18 2.91
N GLU A 336 21.44 15.42 3.20
CA GLU A 336 22.83 15.84 3.01
C GLU A 336 23.16 16.01 1.52
N GLU A 337 22.65 15.13 0.66
CA GLU A 337 22.81 15.23 -0.78
C GLU A 337 22.12 16.49 -1.33
N ALA A 338 20.86 16.71 -0.94
CA ALA A 338 20.10 17.89 -1.32
C ALA A 338 20.79 19.19 -0.85
N GLN A 339 21.29 19.20 0.39
CA GLN A 339 22.02 20.35 0.94
C GLN A 339 23.33 20.59 0.19
N ARG A 340 24.08 19.53 -0.14
CA ARG A 340 25.35 19.64 -0.85
C ARG A 340 25.17 20.17 -2.27
N GLN A 341 24.12 19.75 -2.96
CA GLN A 341 23.88 20.14 -4.36
C GLN A 341 23.26 21.53 -4.49
N PHE A 342 22.32 21.90 -3.60
CA PHE A 342 21.48 23.09 -3.78
C PHE A 342 21.61 24.13 -2.66
N ASP A 343 22.38 23.85 -1.59
CA ASP A 343 22.61 24.73 -0.43
C ASP A 343 21.32 25.34 0.18
N GLY A 344 20.20 24.61 0.08
CA GLY A 344 18.89 25.09 0.53
C GLY A 344 18.36 26.30 -0.23
N ARG A 345 18.74 26.50 -1.51
CA ARG A 345 18.35 27.64 -2.34
C ARG A 345 17.74 27.27 -3.69
N LEU A 346 17.26 26.04 -3.85
CA LEU A 346 16.64 25.58 -5.09
C LEU A 346 15.41 26.43 -5.44
N GLY A 347 15.48 27.18 -6.55
CA GLY A 347 14.35 27.90 -7.14
C GLY A 347 13.46 26.98 -7.99
N LEU A 348 12.25 27.42 -8.31
CA LEU A 348 11.37 26.78 -9.29
C LEU A 348 12.01 26.74 -10.68
N ALA A 349 12.66 27.83 -11.10
CA ALA A 349 13.35 27.91 -12.38
C ALA A 349 14.49 26.90 -12.46
N GLU A 350 15.25 26.74 -11.37
CA GLU A 350 16.34 25.78 -11.24
C GLU A 350 15.81 24.33 -11.18
N LEU A 351 14.72 24.08 -10.45
CA LEU A 351 14.01 22.80 -10.44
C LEU A 351 13.55 22.39 -11.86
N ILE A 352 12.96 23.32 -12.61
CA ILE A 352 12.53 23.09 -14.00
C ILE A 352 13.72 22.81 -14.90
N ILE A 353 14.84 23.52 -14.73
CA ILE A 353 16.05 23.31 -15.52
C ILE A 353 16.67 21.94 -15.23
N GLU A 354 16.76 21.54 -13.95
CA GLU A 354 17.31 20.23 -13.56
C GLU A 354 16.40 19.08 -14.01
N ALA A 355 15.08 19.23 -13.87
CA ALA A 355 14.12 18.25 -14.40
C ALA A 355 14.19 18.16 -15.94
N ALA A 356 14.26 19.29 -16.65
CA ALA A 356 14.40 19.30 -18.10
C ALA A 356 15.70 18.63 -18.55
N ARG A 357 16.83 18.90 -17.88
CA ARG A 357 18.13 18.27 -18.16
C ARG A 357 18.08 16.76 -17.94
N ALA A 358 17.51 16.32 -16.83
CA ALA A 358 17.33 14.91 -16.52
C ALA A 358 16.42 14.19 -17.54
N ASN A 359 15.46 14.92 -18.12
CA ASN A 359 14.60 14.44 -19.20
C ASN A 359 15.18 14.66 -20.61
N GLY A 360 16.50 14.92 -20.73
CA GLY A 360 17.21 14.94 -22.02
C GLY A 360 17.31 16.30 -22.71
N TYR A 361 16.95 17.40 -22.04
CA TYR A 361 17.15 18.74 -22.58
C TYR A 361 18.64 19.09 -22.66
N VAL A 362 19.11 19.39 -23.87
CA VAL A 362 20.52 19.71 -24.19
C VAL A 362 20.79 21.21 -24.41
N GLY A 363 19.80 22.07 -24.19
CA GLY A 363 19.97 23.52 -24.30
C GLY A 363 20.89 24.09 -23.21
N ARG A 364 21.54 25.23 -23.52
CA ARG A 364 22.49 25.92 -22.63
C ARG A 364 21.89 27.15 -21.95
N GLU A 365 20.63 27.42 -22.21
CA GLU A 365 19.88 28.53 -21.64
C GLU A 365 19.83 28.40 -20.12
N ARG A 366 19.94 29.53 -19.41
CA ARG A 366 19.84 29.61 -17.95
C ARG A 366 18.47 30.12 -17.46
N ARG A 367 17.58 30.41 -18.40
CA ARG A 367 16.22 30.90 -18.14
C ARG A 367 15.24 29.86 -18.65
N VAL A 368 14.15 29.67 -17.90
CA VAL A 368 13.07 28.76 -18.31
C VAL A 368 12.52 29.20 -19.65
N THR A 369 12.64 28.32 -20.66
CA THR A 369 12.06 28.51 -21.99
C THR A 369 10.80 27.67 -22.13
N PRO A 370 9.88 28.01 -23.06
CA PRO A 370 8.72 27.16 -23.37
C PRO A 370 9.11 25.74 -23.79
N GLU A 371 10.31 25.56 -24.36
CA GLU A 371 10.84 24.25 -24.72
C GLU A 371 11.30 23.48 -23.47
N MET A 372 12.02 24.09 -22.53
CA MET A 372 12.35 23.47 -21.24
C MET A 372 11.09 23.04 -20.48
N LEU A 373 10.04 23.86 -20.47
CA LEU A 373 8.76 23.50 -19.85
C LEU A 373 8.16 22.24 -20.49
N ARG A 374 8.31 22.05 -21.80
CA ARG A 374 7.87 20.83 -22.49
C ARG A 374 8.73 19.61 -22.11
N TYR A 375 10.02 19.77 -21.83
CA TYR A 375 10.86 18.65 -21.34
C TYR A 375 10.65 18.37 -19.85
N ALA A 376 10.36 19.39 -19.04
CA ALA A 376 10.10 19.24 -17.61
C ALA A 376 8.69 18.69 -17.34
N PHE A 377 7.65 19.24 -17.98
CA PHE A 377 6.24 18.88 -17.76
C PHE A 377 5.63 17.99 -18.85
N GLY A 378 6.27 17.88 -20.02
CA GLY A 378 5.68 17.19 -21.15
C GLY A 378 5.81 15.68 -21.08
N GLN A 379 4.71 15.01 -21.41
CA GLN A 379 4.61 13.59 -21.77
C GLN A 379 5.28 13.30 -23.12
N ASN A 380 6.51 13.77 -23.37
CA ASN A 380 7.23 13.41 -24.58
C ASN A 380 7.77 11.97 -24.44
N LEU A 381 6.87 11.03 -24.69
CA LEU A 381 7.03 9.58 -24.86
C LEU A 381 8.02 9.15 -25.98
N GLN A 382 8.95 10.01 -26.39
CA GLN A 382 10.02 9.66 -27.34
C GLN A 382 11.36 9.32 -26.68
N ALA A 383 11.50 9.54 -25.37
CA ALA A 383 12.56 8.96 -24.58
C ALA A 383 11.93 8.03 -23.54
N GLY A 384 12.30 6.76 -23.56
CA GLY A 384 11.91 5.82 -22.51
C GLY A 384 12.33 6.38 -21.15
N PHE A 385 11.37 6.45 -20.22
CA PHE A 385 11.52 6.93 -18.84
C PHE A 385 11.95 8.41 -18.75
N SER A 386 10.99 9.32 -18.52
CA SER A 386 11.33 10.54 -17.78
C SER A 386 11.93 10.09 -16.44
N THR A 387 13.19 10.44 -16.19
CA THR A 387 13.85 10.06 -14.93
C THR A 387 13.38 10.93 -13.77
N ILE A 388 12.81 12.11 -14.09
CA ILE A 388 12.31 13.07 -13.11
C ILE A 388 10.91 13.54 -13.49
N ASP A 389 9.92 13.23 -12.63
CA ASP A 389 8.54 13.70 -12.75
C ASP A 389 8.34 14.96 -11.88
N ILE A 390 8.52 16.14 -12.50
CA ILE A 390 8.31 17.42 -11.81
C ILE A 390 6.86 17.58 -11.33
N GLY A 391 5.88 16.99 -12.02
CA GLY A 391 4.48 17.03 -11.61
C GLY A 391 4.27 16.24 -10.34
N GLY A 392 4.86 15.03 -10.26
CA GLY A 392 4.91 14.21 -9.06
C GLY A 392 5.64 14.90 -7.89
N ILE A 393 6.82 15.47 -8.12
CA ILE A 393 7.59 16.20 -7.10
C ILE A 393 6.78 17.38 -6.55
N LEU A 394 6.25 18.24 -7.43
CA LEU A 394 5.45 19.40 -7.02
C LEU A 394 4.18 18.97 -6.29
N SER A 395 3.53 17.89 -6.71
CA SER A 395 2.36 17.33 -6.02
C SER A 395 2.71 16.79 -4.63
N ASN A 396 3.82 16.07 -4.47
CA ASN A 396 4.28 15.54 -3.19
C ASN A 396 4.68 16.66 -2.22
N VAL A 397 5.38 17.68 -2.72
CA VAL A 397 5.73 18.88 -1.95
C VAL A 397 4.45 19.64 -1.56
N ALA A 398 3.53 19.84 -2.49
CA ALA A 398 2.24 20.49 -2.24
C ALA A 398 1.40 19.73 -1.19
N ASN A 399 1.35 18.41 -1.25
CA ASN A 399 0.68 17.56 -0.26
C ASN A 399 1.24 17.77 1.15
N LYS A 400 2.56 17.85 1.31
CA LYS A 400 3.20 18.10 2.61
C LYS A 400 2.83 19.47 3.17
N PHE A 401 2.88 20.53 2.36
CA PHE A 401 2.46 21.87 2.78
C PHE A 401 0.96 21.98 3.06
N LEU A 402 0.13 21.27 2.28
CA LEU A 402 -1.29 21.16 2.51
C LEU A 402 -1.58 20.52 3.88
N LEU A 403 -0.93 19.40 4.20
CA LEU A 403 -1.11 18.73 5.49
C LEU A 403 -0.63 19.62 6.64
N GLU A 404 0.49 20.33 6.49
CA GLU A 404 0.96 21.30 7.47
C GLU A 404 -0.08 22.41 7.71
N GLY A 405 -0.63 22.97 6.62
CA GLY A 405 -1.70 23.95 6.68
C GLY A 405 -2.95 23.41 7.38
N PHE A 406 -3.37 22.20 7.05
CA PHE A 406 -4.51 21.52 7.63
C PHE A 406 -4.34 21.28 9.14
N PHE A 407 -3.16 20.83 9.57
CA PHE A 407 -2.87 20.58 10.98
C PHE A 407 -2.56 21.85 11.79
N SER A 408 -2.35 23.00 11.14
CA SER A 408 -2.18 24.30 11.81
C SER A 408 -3.46 24.83 12.47
N VAL A 409 -4.62 24.27 12.12
CA VAL A 409 -5.92 24.68 12.65
C VAL A 409 -6.24 23.90 13.93
N GLU A 410 -6.99 24.52 14.84
CA GLU A 410 -7.54 23.85 16.01
C GLU A 410 -8.36 22.62 15.60
N ARG A 411 -8.20 21.50 16.32
CA ARG A 411 -8.88 20.22 16.02
C ARG A 411 -9.62 19.65 17.22
N THR A 412 -10.03 20.50 18.16
CA THR A 412 -10.78 20.10 19.36
C THR A 412 -12.04 19.30 19.00
N TRP A 413 -12.68 19.60 17.86
CA TRP A 413 -13.82 18.83 17.33
C TRP A 413 -13.58 17.31 17.30
N ARG A 414 -12.34 16.88 16.97
CA ARG A 414 -11.97 15.46 16.84
C ARG A 414 -12.02 14.71 18.18
N ASN A 415 -11.79 15.41 19.30
CA ASN A 415 -11.83 14.81 20.64
C ASN A 415 -13.26 14.65 21.17
N LEU A 416 -14.25 15.28 20.50
CA LEU A 416 -15.63 15.41 20.95
C LEU A 416 -16.61 14.58 20.12
N CYS A 417 -16.20 14.07 18.96
CA CYS A 417 -17.07 13.40 18.01
C CYS A 417 -16.65 11.96 17.74
N ALA A 418 -17.61 11.12 17.38
CA ALA A 418 -17.31 9.89 16.68
C ALA A 418 -16.95 10.21 15.22
N VAL A 419 -16.03 9.43 14.65
CA VAL A 419 -15.70 9.50 13.23
C VAL A 419 -16.28 8.29 12.52
N ARG A 420 -17.03 8.54 11.44
CA ARG A 420 -17.63 7.50 10.62
C ARG A 420 -17.08 7.55 9.20
N ASN A 421 -16.80 6.38 8.65
CA ASN A 421 -16.50 6.23 7.23
C ASN A 421 -17.81 6.06 6.44
N VAL A 422 -17.97 6.79 5.35
CA VAL A 422 -19.08 6.63 4.39
C VAL A 422 -18.53 6.33 3.01
N SER A 423 -19.13 5.39 2.27
CA SER A 423 -18.66 4.98 0.94
C SER A 423 -19.21 5.83 -0.20
N ASP A 424 -20.31 6.55 0.03
CA ASP A 424 -20.95 7.42 -0.96
C ASP A 424 -21.52 8.70 -0.31
N PHE A 425 -22.06 9.60 -1.15
CA PHE A 425 -22.65 10.87 -0.72
C PHE A 425 -24.14 10.75 -0.33
N LYS A 426 -24.68 9.53 -0.19
CA LYS A 426 -26.06 9.36 0.25
C LYS A 426 -26.16 9.61 1.74
N THR A 427 -27.35 10.00 2.17
CA THR A 427 -27.65 10.09 3.59
C THR A 427 -27.56 8.70 4.21
N VAL A 428 -26.67 8.54 5.18
CA VAL A 428 -26.54 7.33 5.98
C VAL A 428 -27.39 7.49 7.24
N THR A 429 -28.17 6.45 7.54
CA THR A 429 -28.99 6.40 8.75
C THR A 429 -28.38 5.40 9.73
N SER A 430 -28.03 5.85 10.93
CA SER A 430 -27.69 4.99 12.05
C SER A 430 -28.88 4.78 12.96
N TYR A 431 -29.11 3.52 13.33
CA TYR A 431 -30.18 3.12 14.21
C TYR A 431 -29.62 2.77 15.58
N ARG A 432 -30.25 3.29 16.62
CA ARG A 432 -30.13 2.78 17.97
C ARG A 432 -31.31 1.87 18.25
N LEU A 433 -31.03 0.59 18.50
CA LEU A 433 -32.02 -0.35 19.00
C LEU A 433 -32.38 0.03 20.44
N ILE A 434 -33.66 0.18 20.71
CA ILE A 434 -34.22 0.52 22.01
C ILE A 434 -35.32 -0.49 22.27
N GLY A 435 -35.27 -1.25 23.36
CA GLY A 435 -36.21 -2.34 23.60
C GLY A 435 -36.39 -2.70 25.07
N LYS A 436 -37.53 -3.31 25.38
CA LYS A 436 -37.76 -3.94 26.67
C LYS A 436 -37.01 -5.27 26.73
N ASP A 437 -35.72 -5.17 27.00
CA ASP A 437 -34.79 -6.30 26.96
C ASP A 437 -34.61 -7.00 28.32
N GLN A 438 -35.46 -6.67 29.30
CA GLN A 438 -35.39 -7.28 30.63
C GLN A 438 -36.11 -8.62 30.66
N TYR A 439 -35.41 -9.66 31.13
CA TYR A 439 -35.99 -10.96 31.38
C TYR A 439 -37.09 -10.88 32.45
N GLU A 440 -38.26 -11.41 32.13
CA GLU A 440 -39.32 -11.63 33.11
C GLU A 440 -39.12 -12.96 33.82
N GLN A 441 -39.47 -13.02 35.10
CA GLN A 441 -39.42 -14.27 35.86
C GLN A 441 -40.45 -15.26 35.29
N VAL A 442 -39.95 -16.38 34.76
CA VAL A 442 -40.79 -17.47 34.26
C VAL A 442 -41.19 -18.35 35.44
N ALA A 443 -42.50 -18.52 35.67
CA ALA A 443 -43.01 -19.47 36.66
C ALA A 443 -42.69 -20.92 36.23
N PRO A 444 -42.54 -21.88 37.16
CA PRO A 444 -42.32 -23.28 36.78
C PRO A 444 -43.43 -23.80 35.84
N GLY A 445 -43.08 -24.07 34.58
CA GLY A 445 -44.02 -24.48 33.53
C GLY A 445 -44.61 -23.35 32.66
N GLY A 446 -44.20 -22.10 32.85
CA GLY A 446 -44.61 -20.96 32.03
C GLY A 446 -43.81 -20.81 30.74
N GLU A 447 -44.38 -20.13 29.75
CA GLU A 447 -43.71 -19.78 28.49
C GLU A 447 -42.92 -18.46 28.61
N LEU A 448 -41.82 -18.35 27.85
CA LEU A 448 -41.03 -17.13 27.73
C LEU A 448 -41.82 -16.06 26.95
N LYS A 449 -41.88 -14.83 27.48
CA LYS A 449 -42.50 -13.72 26.75
C LYS A 449 -41.56 -13.18 25.68
N HIS A 450 -42.12 -12.84 24.52
CA HIS A 450 -41.40 -12.16 23.45
C HIS A 450 -41.12 -10.70 23.83
N GLY A 451 -39.85 -10.29 23.71
CA GLY A 451 -39.46 -8.89 23.79
C GLY A 451 -39.87 -8.13 22.52
N THR A 452 -39.99 -6.81 22.63
CA THR A 452 -40.21 -5.90 21.50
C THR A 452 -38.99 -5.02 21.32
N LEU A 453 -38.42 -5.00 20.12
CA LEU A 453 -37.36 -4.08 19.73
C LEU A 453 -37.97 -2.88 18.99
N GLY A 454 -37.69 -1.67 19.47
CA GLY A 454 -37.89 -0.41 18.77
C GLY A 454 -36.58 0.15 18.23
N GLU A 455 -36.66 1.18 17.39
CA GLU A 455 -35.51 1.83 16.78
C GLU A 455 -35.62 3.36 16.85
N GLN A 456 -34.48 4.02 17.06
CA GLN A 456 -34.33 5.46 16.90
C GLN A 456 -33.28 5.74 15.84
N ALA A 457 -33.66 6.49 14.81
CA ALA A 457 -32.84 6.75 13.64
C ALA A 457 -32.17 8.14 13.69
N TYR A 458 -30.89 8.20 13.32
CA TYR A 458 -30.12 9.43 13.15
C TYR A 458 -29.50 9.45 11.76
N THR A 459 -29.47 10.61 11.12
CA THR A 459 -28.97 10.75 9.76
C THR A 459 -27.68 11.56 9.71
N ASN A 460 -26.79 11.19 8.79
CA ASN A 460 -25.56 11.92 8.49
C ASN A 460 -25.28 11.84 6.99
N LYS A 461 -24.56 12.82 6.44
CA LYS A 461 -24.25 12.89 5.01
C LYS A 461 -22.93 13.62 4.81
N ALA A 462 -22.04 13.07 4.00
CA ALA A 462 -20.85 13.79 3.54
C ALA A 462 -21.20 14.68 2.33
N ASP A 463 -20.57 15.85 2.23
CA ASP A 463 -20.63 16.74 1.07
C ASP A 463 -19.20 17.17 0.67
N THR A 464 -19.03 17.54 -0.60
CA THR A 464 -17.73 18.00 -1.13
C THR A 464 -17.53 19.49 -0.92
N TYR A 465 -16.45 19.85 -0.24
CA TYR A 465 -16.00 21.23 -0.11
C TYR A 465 -14.69 21.42 -0.88
N GLY A 466 -14.71 22.26 -1.90
CA GLY A 466 -13.55 22.52 -2.76
C GLY A 466 -13.21 24.00 -2.90
N LEU A 467 -11.93 24.29 -3.15
CA LEU A 467 -11.43 25.61 -3.49
C LEU A 467 -10.37 25.49 -4.59
N LEU A 468 -10.49 26.33 -5.63
CA LEU A 468 -9.49 26.47 -6.68
C LEU A 468 -8.66 27.72 -6.41
N LEU A 469 -7.33 27.58 -6.40
CA LEU A 469 -6.40 28.70 -6.35
C LEU A 469 -5.42 28.60 -7.53
N SER A 470 -5.14 29.71 -8.20
CA SER A 470 -4.22 29.79 -9.33
C SER A 470 -2.93 30.50 -8.95
N ILE A 471 -1.80 30.00 -9.46
CA ILE A 471 -0.51 30.67 -9.46
C ILE A 471 -0.35 31.38 -10.80
N ASP A 472 -0.08 32.69 -10.78
CA ASP A 472 0.07 33.49 -12.01
C ASP A 472 1.39 33.16 -12.72
N ARG A 473 1.41 33.28 -14.05
CA ARG A 473 2.62 33.11 -14.86
C ARG A 473 3.79 34.01 -14.40
N ARG A 474 3.52 35.21 -13.87
CA ARG A 474 4.57 36.11 -13.37
C ARG A 474 5.26 35.54 -12.14
N ASP A 475 4.53 34.91 -11.23
CA ASP A 475 5.11 34.29 -10.03
C ASP A 475 6.00 33.10 -10.41
N ILE A 476 5.60 32.36 -11.45
CA ILE A 476 6.43 31.29 -12.05
C ILE A 476 7.71 31.87 -12.68
N ILE A 477 7.60 32.97 -13.45
CA ILE A 477 8.73 33.59 -14.14
C ILE A 477 9.69 34.27 -13.16
N ASN A 478 9.17 34.87 -12.09
CA ASN A 478 9.95 35.55 -11.06
C ASN A 478 10.57 34.59 -10.05
N ASP A 479 10.42 33.29 -10.27
CA ASP A 479 11.01 32.24 -9.45
C ASP A 479 10.55 32.29 -7.98
N ASP A 480 9.28 32.65 -7.74
CA ASP A 480 8.74 32.73 -6.39
C ASP A 480 8.31 31.35 -5.89
N LEU A 481 9.27 30.61 -5.33
CA LEU A 481 9.03 29.33 -4.64
C LEU A 481 8.03 29.48 -3.47
N GLY A 482 7.89 30.69 -2.92
CA GLY A 482 6.89 31.02 -1.91
C GLY A 482 5.47 30.83 -2.41
N ALA A 483 5.18 31.07 -3.69
CA ALA A 483 3.85 30.88 -4.27
C ALA A 483 3.44 29.39 -4.31
N ILE A 484 4.38 28.50 -4.66
CA ILE A 484 4.18 27.05 -4.74
C ILE A 484 3.98 26.41 -3.37
N THR A 485 4.54 27.00 -2.31
CA THR A 485 4.42 26.48 -0.94
C THR A 485 3.25 27.11 -0.18
N THR A 486 2.97 28.39 -0.44
CA THR A 486 1.91 29.14 0.24
C THR A 486 0.52 28.71 -0.22
N VAL A 487 0.31 28.44 -1.51
CA VAL A 487 -1.01 28.07 -2.04
C VAL A 487 -1.51 26.74 -1.46
N PRO A 488 -0.73 25.62 -1.50
CA PRO A 488 -1.14 24.36 -0.87
C PRO A 488 -1.38 24.50 0.64
N ARG A 489 -0.52 25.24 1.35
CA ARG A 489 -0.70 25.50 2.79
C ARG A 489 -2.00 26.27 3.08
N LYS A 490 -2.36 27.24 2.24
CA LYS A 490 -3.63 27.96 2.35
C LYS A 490 -4.83 27.05 2.04
N LEU A 491 -4.74 26.19 1.03
CA LEU A 491 -5.79 25.20 0.70
C LEU A 491 -6.01 24.23 1.87
N GLY A 492 -4.94 23.66 2.41
CA GLY A 492 -5.00 22.77 3.58
C GLY A 492 -5.58 23.44 4.82
N ARG A 493 -5.10 24.65 5.14
CA ARG A 493 -5.66 25.45 6.24
C ARG A 493 -7.13 25.77 6.01
N GLY A 494 -7.51 26.13 4.78
CA GLY A 494 -8.90 26.42 4.39
C GLY A 494 -9.81 25.22 4.64
N SER A 495 -9.37 24.01 4.31
CA SER A 495 -10.09 22.78 4.61
C SER A 495 -10.28 22.58 6.12
N GLY A 496 -9.23 22.74 6.92
CA GLY A 496 -9.31 22.61 8.38
C GLY A 496 -10.23 23.66 9.02
N LEU A 497 -10.23 24.89 8.49
CA LEU A 497 -11.17 25.94 8.90
C LEU A 497 -12.61 25.56 8.53
N LYS A 498 -12.83 24.97 7.34
CA LYS A 498 -14.17 24.59 6.91
C LYS A 498 -14.76 23.44 7.73
N ILE A 499 -13.95 22.46 8.13
CA ILE A 499 -14.41 21.41 9.07
C ILE A 499 -14.89 22.04 10.37
N ASN A 500 -14.06 22.91 10.97
CA ASN A 500 -14.45 23.60 12.20
C ASN A 500 -15.73 24.43 11.99
N ASP A 501 -15.82 25.16 10.88
CA ASP A 501 -16.98 25.98 10.57
C ASP A 501 -18.27 25.15 10.51
N ILE A 502 -18.27 24.03 9.79
CA ILE A 502 -19.42 23.12 9.72
C ILE A 502 -19.71 22.48 11.08
N PHE A 503 -18.69 21.93 11.74
CA PHE A 503 -18.83 21.26 13.03
C PHE A 503 -19.43 22.19 14.08
N TRP A 504 -18.82 23.37 14.29
CA TRP A 504 -19.26 24.30 15.33
C TRP A 504 -20.57 24.98 14.98
N SER A 505 -20.87 25.22 13.70
CA SER A 505 -22.18 25.72 13.28
C SER A 505 -23.29 24.75 13.65
N ILE A 506 -23.08 23.44 13.46
CA ILE A 506 -24.04 22.40 13.80
C ILE A 506 -24.10 22.19 15.31
N PHE A 507 -22.95 22.05 15.96
CA PHE A 507 -22.87 21.82 17.40
C PHE A 507 -23.46 22.98 18.19
N MET A 508 -23.28 24.24 17.77
CA MET A 508 -23.77 25.41 18.50
C MET A 508 -25.22 25.76 18.17
N ASN A 509 -25.72 25.39 16.99
CA ASN A 509 -27.14 25.50 16.65
C ASN A 509 -27.98 24.36 17.27
N ASN A 510 -27.96 24.29 18.60
CA ASN A 510 -28.39 23.13 19.37
C ASN A 510 -29.62 23.39 20.25
N ALA A 511 -30.37 24.48 20.05
CA ALA A 511 -31.47 24.84 20.95
C ALA A 511 -32.56 23.77 21.08
N ALA A 512 -32.85 23.02 20.02
CA ALA A 512 -33.76 21.88 20.06
C ALA A 512 -33.11 20.61 20.65
N PHE A 513 -31.79 20.50 20.55
CA PHE A 513 -31.02 19.35 20.99
C PHE A 513 -30.71 19.40 22.48
N PHE A 514 -30.17 20.52 22.98
CA PHE A 514 -30.03 20.80 24.40
C PHE A 514 -31.23 21.59 24.90
N SER A 515 -32.22 20.87 25.42
CA SER A 515 -33.49 21.43 25.85
C SER A 515 -33.94 20.80 27.16
N THR A 516 -34.83 21.50 27.87
CA THR A 516 -35.49 20.95 29.05
C THR A 516 -36.29 19.69 28.70
N GLY A 517 -36.84 19.61 27.48
CA GLY A 517 -37.58 18.44 26.98
C GLY A 517 -36.72 17.19 26.85
N ASN A 518 -35.49 17.35 26.36
CA ASN A 518 -34.48 16.27 26.31
C ASN A 518 -33.80 16.06 27.67
N LYS A 519 -34.24 16.78 28.71
CA LYS A 519 -33.71 16.76 30.08
C LYS A 519 -32.22 17.03 30.14
N ASN A 520 -31.60 17.69 29.16
CA ASN A 520 -30.15 17.85 29.02
C ASN A 520 -29.69 19.32 29.02
N LEU A 521 -30.53 20.20 29.55
CA LEU A 521 -30.25 21.62 29.75
C LEU A 521 -30.53 21.99 31.21
N LEU A 522 -29.56 22.64 31.84
CA LEU A 522 -29.72 23.30 33.14
C LEU A 522 -29.38 24.79 33.00
N THR A 523 -30.16 25.62 33.67
CA THR A 523 -30.03 27.08 33.63
C THR A 523 -30.11 27.67 35.04
N GLY A 524 -29.42 28.78 35.27
CA GLY A 524 -29.48 29.54 36.52
C GLY A 524 -28.12 30.01 37.02
N ALA A 525 -28.08 30.76 38.12
CA ALA A 525 -26.81 31.18 38.72
C ALA A 525 -26.00 29.98 39.28
N GLU A 526 -26.71 28.96 39.73
CA GLU A 526 -26.17 27.71 40.30
C GLU A 526 -25.44 26.83 39.26
N THR A 527 -25.56 27.13 37.96
CA THR A 527 -24.92 26.37 36.86
C THR A 527 -23.57 26.98 36.44
N ALA A 528 -23.07 27.97 37.17
CA ALA A 528 -21.73 28.52 36.95
C ALA A 528 -20.67 27.43 37.17
N LEU A 529 -19.65 27.40 36.31
CA LEU A 529 -18.57 26.41 36.41
C LEU A 529 -17.81 26.59 37.73
N SER A 530 -18.08 25.68 38.66
CA SER A 530 -17.64 25.64 40.06
C SER A 530 -17.75 24.20 40.55
N ILE A 531 -17.27 23.89 41.76
CA ILE A 531 -17.42 22.55 42.34
C ILE A 531 -18.90 22.17 42.44
N ASP A 532 -19.75 23.08 42.94
CA ASP A 532 -21.18 22.81 43.13
C ASP A 532 -21.91 22.69 41.80
N GLY A 533 -21.64 23.60 40.86
CA GLY A 533 -22.22 23.55 39.52
C GLY A 533 -21.84 22.27 38.78
N LEU A 534 -20.58 21.85 38.86
CA LEU A 534 -20.10 20.61 38.25
C LEU A 534 -20.69 19.36 38.91
N SER A 535 -20.80 19.35 40.24
CA SER A 535 -21.43 18.24 40.97
C SER A 535 -22.91 18.09 40.62
N LYS A 536 -23.63 19.21 40.44
CA LYS A 536 -25.03 19.20 40.00
C LYS A 536 -25.18 18.66 38.58
N ALA A 537 -24.30 19.10 37.67
CA ALA A 537 -24.29 18.60 36.31
C ALA A 537 -23.97 17.10 36.24
N GLU A 538 -22.99 16.62 37.04
CA GLU A 538 -22.63 15.20 37.16
C GLU A 538 -23.83 14.36 37.64
N VAL A 539 -24.47 14.76 38.74
CA VAL A 539 -25.66 14.06 39.27
C VAL A 539 -26.80 14.05 38.26
N ALA A 540 -27.05 15.18 37.58
CA ALA A 540 -28.07 15.25 36.54
C ALA A 540 -27.74 14.35 35.34
N PHE A 541 -26.47 14.22 34.97
CA PHE A 541 -26.01 13.32 33.91
C PHE A 541 -26.24 11.85 34.30
N LEU A 542 -25.77 11.45 35.49
CA LEU A 542 -25.88 10.07 35.97
C LEU A 542 -27.34 9.62 36.19
N ASN A 543 -28.24 10.56 36.50
CA ASN A 543 -29.67 10.29 36.67
C ASN A 543 -30.45 10.27 35.35
N GLN A 544 -29.80 10.39 34.19
CA GLN A 544 -30.48 10.22 32.91
C GLN A 544 -30.99 8.79 32.76
N THR A 545 -32.18 8.68 32.19
CA THR A 545 -32.83 7.41 31.92
C THR A 545 -32.97 7.17 30.42
N ASP A 546 -32.87 5.91 30.04
CA ASP A 546 -33.23 5.44 28.70
C ASP A 546 -34.76 5.58 28.47
N PRO A 547 -35.28 5.44 27.24
CA PRO A 547 -36.73 5.46 26.96
C PRO A 547 -37.56 4.52 27.82
N ASP A 548 -36.99 3.39 28.26
CA ASP A 548 -37.64 2.42 29.14
C ASP A 548 -37.65 2.82 30.62
N GLY A 549 -37.16 4.02 30.96
CA GLY A 549 -37.15 4.54 32.33
C GLY A 549 -36.08 3.92 33.24
N LYS A 550 -35.17 3.12 32.69
CA LYS A 550 -34.00 2.56 33.39
C LYS A 550 -32.83 3.54 33.32
N PRO A 551 -31.90 3.53 34.29
CA PRO A 551 -30.67 4.34 34.22
C PRO A 551 -29.91 4.06 32.92
N LEU A 552 -29.44 5.12 32.25
CA LEU A 552 -28.74 5.02 30.97
C LEU A 552 -27.38 4.32 31.10
N GLY A 553 -26.73 4.42 32.27
CA GLY A 553 -25.42 3.80 32.53
C GLY A 553 -24.21 4.48 31.89
N ALA A 554 -24.41 5.53 31.09
CA ALA A 554 -23.33 6.33 30.50
C ALA A 554 -22.67 7.26 31.53
N MET A 555 -21.34 7.38 31.49
CA MET A 555 -20.58 8.28 32.36
C MET A 555 -20.12 9.53 31.59
N PRO A 556 -20.16 10.72 32.22
CA PRO A 556 -19.55 11.90 31.63
C PRO A 556 -18.02 11.79 31.68
N ALA A 557 -17.36 12.14 30.57
CA ALA A 557 -15.91 12.06 30.42
C ALA A 557 -15.25 13.39 30.06
N ILE A 558 -16.00 14.31 29.45
CA ILE A 558 -15.48 15.57 28.88
C ILE A 558 -16.17 16.77 29.50
N VAL A 559 -15.37 17.75 29.92
CA VAL A 559 -15.83 19.10 30.22
C VAL A 559 -15.35 20.02 29.09
N LEU A 560 -16.27 20.41 28.22
CA LEU A 560 -16.01 21.31 27.09
C LEU A 560 -16.32 22.75 27.49
N VAL A 561 -15.33 23.63 27.38
CA VAL A 561 -15.43 25.01 27.88
C VAL A 561 -14.93 26.06 26.87
N PRO A 562 -15.51 27.27 26.89
CA PRO A 562 -14.97 28.43 26.19
C PRO A 562 -13.65 28.87 26.81
N THR A 563 -12.89 29.67 26.07
CA THR A 563 -11.58 30.17 26.51
C THR A 563 -11.62 30.91 27.85
N ALA A 564 -12.70 31.66 28.13
CA ALA A 564 -12.90 32.39 29.38
C ALA A 564 -12.96 31.49 30.62
N LEU A 565 -13.39 30.24 30.46
CA LEU A 565 -13.54 29.26 31.55
C LEU A 565 -12.37 28.27 31.65
N SER A 566 -11.38 28.35 30.75
CA SER A 566 -10.24 27.42 30.70
C SER A 566 -9.45 27.33 32.00
N ALA A 567 -9.19 28.47 32.64
CA ALA A 567 -8.46 28.51 33.91
C ALA A 567 -9.25 27.81 35.03
N MET A 568 -10.54 28.10 35.14
CA MET A 568 -11.43 27.48 36.13
C MET A 568 -11.54 25.97 35.91
N ALA A 569 -11.76 25.53 34.67
CA ALA A 569 -11.82 24.11 34.33
C ALA A 569 -10.50 23.39 34.67
N THR A 570 -9.35 24.02 34.42
CA THR A 570 -8.02 23.47 34.76
C THR A 570 -7.86 23.31 36.27
N VAL A 571 -8.30 24.29 37.06
CA VAL A 571 -8.27 24.21 38.53
C VAL A 571 -9.15 23.05 39.02
N LEU A 572 -10.39 22.95 38.52
CA LEU A 572 -11.32 21.89 38.90
C LEU A 572 -10.84 20.48 38.51
N TYR A 573 -10.06 20.36 37.43
CA TYR A 573 -9.55 19.06 36.99
C TYR A 573 -8.23 18.64 37.67
N LYS A 574 -7.27 19.58 37.81
CA LYS A 574 -5.90 19.27 38.25
C LYS A 574 -5.65 19.48 39.73
N SER A 575 -6.39 20.37 40.39
CA SER A 575 -6.07 20.73 41.78
C SER A 575 -6.45 19.60 42.70
N LEU A 576 -5.49 19.09 43.49
CA LEU A 576 -5.76 18.08 44.52
C LEU A 576 -6.56 18.68 45.69
N GLU A 577 -6.35 19.97 45.94
CA GLU A 577 -6.93 20.72 47.04
C GLU A 577 -7.63 21.98 46.51
N ILE A 578 -8.82 22.31 47.02
CA ILE A 578 -9.44 23.61 46.76
C ILE A 578 -9.56 24.37 48.08
N ARG A 579 -8.95 25.55 48.12
CA ARG A 579 -8.96 26.43 49.29
C ARG A 579 -9.96 27.55 49.06
N ASP A 580 -11.12 27.42 49.69
CA ASP A 580 -12.06 28.52 49.80
C ASP A 580 -11.50 29.54 50.81
N THR A 581 -11.25 30.77 50.36
CA THR A 581 -10.81 31.87 51.23
C THR A 581 -11.98 32.58 51.91
N THR A 582 -13.21 32.15 51.63
CA THR A 582 -14.43 32.70 52.23
C THR A 582 -14.68 32.01 53.57
N ALA A 583 -14.84 32.79 54.63
CA ALA A 583 -15.00 32.27 55.98
C ALA A 583 -16.38 31.63 56.17
N SER A 584 -16.56 30.35 55.82
CA SER A 584 -17.69 29.51 56.26
C SER A 584 -17.45 28.02 56.03
N THR A 585 -17.45 27.26 57.13
CA THR A 585 -17.48 25.79 57.24
C THR A 585 -16.32 25.00 56.61
N ARG A 586 -15.69 24.13 57.40
CA ARG A 586 -14.65 23.19 56.94
C ARG A 586 -15.22 22.26 55.87
N TYR A 587 -14.95 22.55 54.61
CA TYR A 587 -15.06 21.56 53.54
C TYR A 587 -13.87 20.59 53.64
N PRO A 588 -14.02 19.32 53.23
CA PRO A 588 -12.87 18.51 52.88
C PRO A 588 -12.05 19.29 51.84
N VAL A 589 -10.76 19.51 52.09
CA VAL A 589 -9.91 20.28 51.17
C VAL A 589 -9.73 19.52 49.85
N ALA A 590 -9.91 18.19 49.87
CA ALA A 590 -9.79 17.33 48.70
C ALA A 590 -10.84 17.68 47.63
N ASN A 591 -10.37 17.92 46.42
CA ASN A 591 -11.24 18.20 45.28
C ASN A 591 -11.91 16.89 44.78
N PRO A 592 -13.25 16.79 44.81
CA PRO A 592 -13.98 15.59 44.40
C PRO A 592 -13.94 15.32 42.89
N HIS A 593 -13.56 16.30 42.08
CA HIS A 593 -13.53 16.23 40.61
C HIS A 593 -12.14 16.01 40.01
N THR A 594 -11.13 15.87 40.86
CA THR A 594 -9.74 15.66 40.44
C THR A 594 -9.63 14.43 39.54
N GLY A 595 -9.11 14.61 38.32
CA GLY A 595 -8.85 13.50 37.41
C GLY A 595 -10.09 12.82 36.81
N LYS A 596 -11.31 13.27 37.14
CA LYS A 596 -12.55 12.64 36.66
C LYS A 596 -12.87 12.93 35.19
N PHE A 597 -12.63 14.15 34.72
CA PHE A 597 -13.06 14.61 33.39
C PHE A 597 -11.93 15.22 32.59
N ARG A 598 -11.79 14.89 31.30
CA ARG A 598 -10.87 15.64 30.43
C ARG A 598 -11.42 17.02 30.12
N VAL A 599 -10.60 18.05 30.25
CA VAL A 599 -10.98 19.43 29.91
C VAL A 599 -10.59 19.71 28.47
N GLU A 600 -11.58 19.98 27.62
CA GLU A 600 -11.39 20.40 26.24
C GLU A 600 -11.78 21.88 26.10
N VAL A 601 -10.90 22.67 25.50
CA VAL A 601 -11.11 24.10 25.33
C VAL A 601 -11.25 24.40 23.84
N SER A 602 -12.28 25.15 23.47
CA SER A 602 -12.43 25.63 22.10
C SER A 602 -12.66 27.13 22.02
N ARG A 603 -12.00 27.76 21.03
CA ARG A 603 -12.15 29.18 20.71
C ARG A 603 -13.49 29.50 20.04
N TYR A 604 -14.12 28.51 19.42
CA TYR A 604 -15.34 28.67 18.65
C TYR A 604 -16.57 28.92 19.54
N LEU A 605 -16.57 28.42 20.78
CA LEU A 605 -17.67 28.59 21.74
C LEU A 605 -17.93 30.04 22.13
N SER A 606 -16.88 30.87 22.16
CA SER A 606 -16.93 32.30 22.47
C SER A 606 -17.13 33.19 21.25
N ASN A 607 -17.03 32.65 20.03
CA ASN A 607 -16.98 33.46 18.82
C ASN A 607 -18.39 33.89 18.37
N ALA A 608 -18.63 35.20 18.33
CA ALA A 608 -19.92 35.80 17.97
C ALA A 608 -20.41 35.48 16.55
N GLN A 609 -19.55 34.98 15.66
CA GLN A 609 -19.95 34.50 14.33
C GLN A 609 -20.82 33.24 14.38
N TYR A 610 -20.74 32.46 15.46
CA TYR A 610 -21.53 31.25 15.64
C TYR A 610 -22.78 31.55 16.48
N THR A 611 -23.93 31.13 15.96
CA THR A 611 -25.20 31.23 16.68
C THR A 611 -25.14 30.40 17.95
N GLY A 612 -25.57 30.97 19.08
CA GLY A 612 -25.54 30.28 20.38
C GLY A 612 -24.23 30.42 21.17
N HIS A 613 -23.27 31.23 20.70
CA HIS A 613 -22.03 31.51 21.41
C HIS A 613 -22.25 32.03 22.84
N SER A 614 -21.32 31.69 23.73
CA SER A 614 -21.33 32.15 25.11
C SER A 614 -19.97 31.98 25.76
N ASP A 615 -19.51 33.00 26.46
CA ASP A 615 -18.31 32.93 27.30
C ASP A 615 -18.54 32.22 28.65
N LYS A 616 -19.81 31.91 28.96
CA LYS A 616 -20.22 31.35 30.27
C LYS A 616 -20.86 29.98 30.17
N ALA A 617 -21.36 29.60 28.99
CA ALA A 617 -21.92 28.27 28.80
C ALA A 617 -20.80 27.24 28.72
N TRP A 618 -21.02 26.09 29.33
CA TRP A 618 -20.11 24.95 29.27
C TRP A 618 -20.90 23.66 29.12
N TYR A 619 -20.22 22.60 28.65
CA TYR A 619 -20.86 21.33 28.31
C TYR A 619 -20.19 20.19 29.06
N LEU A 620 -21.00 19.26 29.54
CA LEU A 620 -20.57 17.99 30.10
C LEU A 620 -20.98 16.89 29.13
N LEU A 621 -20.00 16.17 28.56
CA LEU A 621 -20.24 15.19 27.50
C LEU A 621 -19.71 13.82 27.93
N ALA A 622 -20.37 12.76 27.46
CA ALA A 622 -19.88 11.39 27.51
C ALA A 622 -18.68 11.21 26.57
N ASP A 623 -18.00 10.07 26.71
CA ASP A 623 -17.02 9.69 25.71
C ASP A 623 -17.71 9.40 24.37
N PRO A 624 -17.21 9.91 23.22
CA PRO A 624 -17.82 9.67 21.93
C PRO A 624 -17.85 8.20 21.50
N ILE A 625 -17.00 7.35 22.10
CA ILE A 625 -17.02 5.90 21.87
C ILE A 625 -18.25 5.26 22.51
N ASP A 626 -18.62 5.70 23.72
CA ASP A 626 -19.75 5.15 24.46
C ASP A 626 -21.07 5.74 23.97
N LEU A 627 -21.12 7.07 23.87
CA LEU A 627 -22.34 7.79 23.54
C LEU A 627 -22.06 9.10 22.79
N PRO A 628 -21.92 9.05 21.45
CA PRO A 628 -21.56 10.22 20.67
C PRO A 628 -22.70 11.24 20.64
N VAL A 629 -22.38 12.47 21.04
CA VAL A 629 -23.28 13.63 20.90
C VAL A 629 -23.35 14.12 19.46
N ILE A 630 -22.23 14.00 18.76
CA ILE A 630 -22.06 14.46 17.38
C ILE A 630 -21.13 13.50 16.66
N GLU A 631 -21.38 13.33 15.37
CA GLU A 631 -20.59 12.47 14.50
C GLU A 631 -20.13 13.24 13.27
N VAL A 632 -18.88 13.02 12.87
CA VAL A 632 -18.33 13.52 11.61
C VAL A 632 -18.14 12.34 10.66
N ALA A 633 -18.74 12.44 9.47
CA ALA A 633 -18.61 11.46 8.40
C ALA A 633 -17.54 11.92 7.40
N PHE A 634 -16.64 11.01 7.01
CA PHE A 634 -15.65 11.22 5.94
C PHE A 634 -15.86 10.20 4.82
N LEU A 635 -15.77 10.66 3.58
CA LEU A 635 -15.89 9.79 2.42
C LEU A 635 -14.66 8.89 2.31
N ASN A 636 -14.88 7.57 2.19
CA ASN A 636 -13.84 6.55 2.06
C ASN A 636 -12.74 6.63 3.15
N GLY A 637 -13.09 7.15 4.34
CA GLY A 637 -12.18 7.34 5.46
C GLY A 637 -11.08 8.37 5.20
N GLN A 638 -11.22 9.20 4.16
CA GLN A 638 -10.26 10.27 3.84
C GLN A 638 -10.50 11.46 4.77
N GLU A 639 -9.75 11.52 5.87
CA GLU A 639 -9.83 12.60 6.85
C GLU A 639 -8.87 13.78 6.57
N ALA A 640 -8.03 13.65 5.55
CA ALA A 640 -7.14 14.68 5.07
C ALA A 640 -7.64 15.23 3.73
N PRO A 641 -7.44 16.53 3.46
CA PRO A 641 -7.81 17.11 2.17
C PRO A 641 -6.92 16.57 1.05
N THR A 642 -7.47 16.55 -0.16
CA THR A 642 -6.74 16.22 -1.39
C THR A 642 -6.41 17.50 -2.16
N ILE A 643 -5.23 17.55 -2.77
CA ILE A 643 -4.86 18.60 -3.74
C ILE A 643 -4.49 17.98 -5.07
N GLU A 644 -4.96 18.62 -6.13
CA GLU A 644 -4.67 18.28 -7.51
C GLU A 644 -4.18 19.53 -8.23
N THR A 645 -3.22 19.35 -9.12
CA THR A 645 -2.65 20.42 -9.95
C THR A 645 -3.01 20.19 -11.41
N ALA A 646 -3.39 21.24 -12.11
CA ALA A 646 -3.64 21.22 -13.55
C ALA A 646 -3.06 22.47 -14.21
N ASP A 647 -2.80 22.37 -15.52
CA ASP A 647 -2.55 23.56 -16.33
C ASP A 647 -3.75 24.51 -16.25
N ALA A 648 -3.48 25.81 -16.19
CA ALA A 648 -4.56 26.77 -16.24
C ALA A 648 -5.32 26.67 -17.58
N ASP A 649 -6.64 26.86 -17.52
CA ASP A 649 -7.51 26.93 -18.70
C ASP A 649 -6.97 27.95 -19.73
N PHE A 650 -7.32 27.82 -21.01
CA PHE A 650 -6.78 28.64 -22.11
C PHE A 650 -6.88 30.16 -21.85
N ASN A 651 -7.88 30.57 -21.06
CA ASN A 651 -8.14 31.97 -20.73
C ASN A 651 -7.27 32.52 -19.58
N VAL A 652 -6.52 31.68 -18.85
CA VAL A 652 -5.69 32.06 -17.69
C VAL A 652 -4.28 31.50 -17.89
N LEU A 653 -3.26 32.35 -17.72
CA LEU A 653 -1.87 31.92 -17.82
C LEU A 653 -1.32 31.58 -16.44
N GLY A 654 -0.93 30.31 -16.22
CA GLY A 654 -0.37 29.87 -14.96
C GLY A 654 -0.65 28.40 -14.64
N VAL A 655 -0.58 28.05 -13.37
CA VAL A 655 -0.92 26.71 -12.84
C VAL A 655 -2.11 26.83 -11.91
N GLN A 656 -3.11 25.95 -12.04
CA GLN A 656 -4.25 25.89 -11.14
C GLN A 656 -4.09 24.73 -10.16
N MET A 657 -4.41 24.99 -8.90
CA MET A 657 -4.42 24.00 -7.83
C MET A 657 -5.82 23.92 -7.26
N ARG A 658 -6.41 22.73 -7.27
CA ARG A 658 -7.70 22.44 -6.64
C ARG A 658 -7.46 21.68 -5.35
N GLY A 659 -7.88 22.24 -4.22
CA GLY A 659 -8.01 21.50 -2.97
C GLY A 659 -9.47 21.11 -2.74
N TYR A 660 -9.74 19.87 -2.35
CA TYR A 660 -11.08 19.43 -1.94
C TYR A 660 -11.04 18.47 -0.75
N HIS A 661 -12.15 18.39 -0.02
CA HIS A 661 -12.32 17.49 1.11
C HIS A 661 -13.80 17.14 1.27
N ASP A 662 -14.07 15.84 1.43
CA ASP A 662 -15.42 15.28 1.50
C ASP A 662 -15.76 14.88 2.94
N PHE A 663 -16.61 15.68 3.59
CA PHE A 663 -17.00 15.42 4.96
C PHE A 663 -18.39 15.99 5.28
N GLY A 664 -18.95 15.58 6.40
CA GLY A 664 -20.17 16.16 6.96
C GLY A 664 -20.29 15.88 8.44
N ALA A 665 -21.17 16.59 9.13
CA ALA A 665 -21.38 16.42 10.55
C ALA A 665 -22.87 16.45 10.90
N SER A 666 -23.26 15.70 11.92
CA SER A 666 -24.64 15.67 12.40
C SER A 666 -24.71 15.32 13.88
N LEU A 667 -25.64 15.95 14.59
CA LEU A 667 -25.94 15.65 15.99
C LEU A 667 -26.60 14.27 16.10
N GLN A 668 -26.19 13.50 17.10
CA GLN A 668 -26.60 12.13 17.31
C GLN A 668 -27.40 12.03 18.61
N GLU A 669 -26.81 11.48 19.68
CA GLU A 669 -27.55 11.17 20.90
C GLU A 669 -27.62 12.39 21.87
N PRO A 670 -28.80 12.98 22.11
CA PRO A 670 -28.97 14.10 23.03
C PRO A 670 -28.67 13.76 24.48
N ARG A 671 -28.79 12.49 24.90
CA ARG A 671 -28.42 12.06 26.24
C ARG A 671 -26.90 12.06 26.48
N GLY A 672 -26.10 11.92 25.42
CA GLY A 672 -24.64 11.91 25.52
C GLY A 672 -24.03 13.23 26.00
N GLY A 673 -24.80 14.32 26.08
CA GLY A 673 -24.29 15.61 26.48
C GLY A 673 -25.30 16.40 27.30
N ARG A 674 -24.79 17.30 28.13
CA ARG A 674 -25.56 18.33 28.83
C ARG A 674 -24.92 19.71 28.64
N VAL A 675 -25.76 20.74 28.64
CA VAL A 675 -25.29 22.13 28.65
C VAL A 675 -25.77 22.87 29.90
N GLU A 676 -24.85 23.65 30.44
CA GLU A 676 -25.05 24.48 31.62
C GLU A 676 -24.96 25.95 31.19
N LYS A 677 -26.05 26.71 31.38
CA LYS A 677 -26.12 28.11 30.94
C LYS A 677 -26.43 29.04 32.11
N VAL A 678 -25.45 29.87 32.46
CA VAL A 678 -25.71 31.02 33.34
C VAL A 678 -26.51 32.06 32.56
N PRO A 679 -27.71 32.46 33.01
CA PRO A 679 -28.53 33.41 32.29
C PRO A 679 -27.83 34.76 32.16
N PHE A 680 -27.96 35.39 30.99
CA PHE A 680 -27.54 36.77 30.79
C PHE A 680 -28.56 37.69 31.48
N THR A 681 -28.29 38.11 32.71
CA THR A 681 -29.09 39.13 33.38
C THR A 681 -28.70 40.51 32.83
N TRP A 682 -29.56 41.11 32.01
CA TRP A 682 -29.55 42.56 31.81
C TRP A 682 -29.83 43.20 33.17
N GLY A 683 -28.81 43.74 33.82
CA GLY A 683 -29.00 44.61 34.98
C GLY A 683 -29.66 45.90 34.53
N ARG A 684 -30.99 45.94 34.47
CA ARG A 684 -31.69 47.23 34.63
C ARG A 684 -31.45 47.64 36.07
N GLY A 685 -30.49 48.54 36.27
CA GLY A 685 -30.34 49.21 37.55
C GLY A 685 -31.70 49.80 37.92
N GLU A 686 -32.25 49.35 39.04
CA GLU A 686 -33.30 50.09 39.72
C GLU A 686 -32.73 51.49 39.97
N VAL A 687 -33.26 52.48 39.25
CA VAL A 687 -33.17 53.86 39.69
C VAL A 687 -34.05 53.92 40.94
N GLN A 688 -33.44 53.68 42.11
CA GLN A 688 -34.02 54.16 43.35
C GLN A 688 -34.10 55.67 43.22
N ALA A 689 -35.30 56.18 42.97
CA ALA A 689 -35.60 57.58 43.08
C ALA A 689 -35.32 58.00 44.54
N VAL A 690 -34.18 58.67 44.74
CA VAL A 690 -33.91 59.40 45.96
C VAL A 690 -34.49 60.80 45.78
N LYS A 691 -35.54 61.05 46.59
CA LYS A 691 -36.34 62.26 46.81
C LYS A 691 -37.53 62.51 45.87
#